data_AF-D3RQP2-F1
#
_entry.id   AF-D3RQP2-F1
#
_cell.length_a   1.000
_cell.length_b   1.000
_cell.length_c   1.000
_cell.angle_alpha   90.00
_cell.angle_beta   90.00
_cell.angle_gamma   90.00
#
_symmetry.space_group_name_H-M   'P 1'
#
loop_
_entity.id
_entity.type
_entity.pdbx_description
1 polymer ?
#
loop_
_entity_poly.entity_id
_entity_poly.type
_entity_poly.pdbx_seq_one_letter_code
_entity_poly.pdbx_strand_id
1 'polypeptide(L)'
;MHSAPDLFSYRKHWAHKFGTAPELPISRAEMDLLGWDSCDIVIVTGDAYVDHPSFGMAIIGRLLEAQGFRVGLLVQPDWTSADDFRRLGRPNLFFGITAGNMDSMVNRYTADRRARSDDAYTPNAEPGRRPDRSVTVYAQRAREAYKGVPIVIGGIEASLRRIAHFDYWSETVRRSVLVDSKADLLLYGNAERAIVELSHRLARGEPIETIRDLRGTAFMHRGGAPEDWTELDSTQLDTPGPLKLHNDPYEDDPRCEQRAEGVPVVVPTPRAERDRTVIRLPSFEQVRDDPVLYAHASRVFHLETNPGNARALVQAHGEREVWLNPPPIPLTSSELDRLHELPFTRRPHSSYGEARLPAWEMIRHSVIILRGCFGGCTFCSITEHEGRIIQNRSEDSILREIGEVRDRAPGFTGTISDLGGPSANMWRLGCRDPRIEAACRKLSCVYPDICRNLNTDHGPLIQLYRKARAVPGIKRVLIASGLRYDLAMRSPAYIRELVTHHVGGYLKIAPEHTESGPLSKMMKPGIGIFDRFKELFDRYSREAGKEQYLIPYFIAGHPGTTDVDMLNLAVWLKRHKLRLDQVQSFLPTPLAIATAMYHTGRNPLKRVSPNSESVPVVRGMRQRRLQKAFLRYHDPENWPLLRQALKDMGRSDLIGNGKRHLVPSFQPPGTGGVPEGRRAPVKTRQTTPARPGRSKPTRRRPV
;
A
#
# COMPACT_ATOMS: atom_id res chain seq x y z
N MET A 1 -3.03 17.85 19.80
CA MET A 1 -3.13 17.49 18.37
C MET A 1 -3.87 18.61 17.71
N HIS A 2 -3.32 19.20 16.65
CA HIS A 2 -4.04 20.18 15.83
C HIS A 2 -5.35 19.54 15.35
N SER A 3 -6.49 20.13 15.68
CA SER A 3 -7.79 19.67 15.16
C SER A 3 -7.96 20.19 13.75
N ALA A 4 -8.06 19.29 12.77
CA ALA A 4 -8.43 19.69 11.42
C ALA A 4 -9.93 20.08 11.38
N PRO A 5 -10.32 21.07 10.56
CA PRO A 5 -11.73 21.36 10.30
C PRO A 5 -12.47 20.12 9.79
N ASP A 6 -13.74 19.97 10.17
CA ASP A 6 -14.57 18.87 9.67
C ASP A 6 -14.65 18.93 8.13
N LEU A 7 -14.47 17.78 7.49
CA LEU A 7 -14.40 17.66 6.04
C LEU A 7 -15.62 18.24 5.31
N PHE A 8 -16.78 18.29 5.97
CA PHE A 8 -18.02 18.77 5.39
C PHE A 8 -18.58 20.01 6.11
N SER A 9 -17.78 20.71 6.91
CA SER A 9 -18.20 22.00 7.50
C SER A 9 -18.06 23.18 6.53
N TYR A 10 -17.40 22.99 5.38
CA TYR A 10 -17.25 24.04 4.39
C TYR A 10 -18.60 24.46 3.80
N ARG A 11 -18.75 25.77 3.57
CA ARG A 11 -19.87 26.28 2.78
C ARG A 11 -19.75 25.71 1.36
N LYS A 12 -20.78 24.98 0.92
CA LYS A 12 -20.80 24.40 -0.42
C LYS A 12 -20.57 25.47 -1.49
N HIS A 13 -19.76 25.15 -2.49
CA HIS A 13 -19.56 25.96 -3.67
C HIS A 13 -20.89 26.15 -4.42
N TRP A 14 -21.06 27.28 -5.12
CA TRP A 14 -22.35 27.73 -5.64
C TRP A 14 -23.02 26.72 -6.58
N ALA A 15 -22.23 25.89 -7.28
CA ALA A 15 -22.72 24.95 -8.27
C ALA A 15 -23.48 23.75 -7.68
N HIS A 16 -23.52 23.58 -6.35
CA HIS A 16 -24.43 22.62 -5.69
C HIS A 16 -25.92 22.80 -6.06
N LYS A 17 -26.29 23.98 -6.59
CA LYS A 17 -27.64 24.27 -7.09
C LYS A 17 -28.07 23.40 -8.29
N PHE A 18 -27.12 22.83 -9.03
CA PHE A 18 -27.42 21.85 -10.10
C PHE A 18 -27.84 20.48 -9.56
N GLY A 19 -27.72 20.25 -8.25
CA GLY A 19 -27.99 18.96 -7.63
C GLY A 19 -26.82 17.98 -7.76
N THR A 20 -27.09 16.72 -7.42
CA THR A 20 -26.12 15.62 -7.50
C THR A 20 -26.27 14.89 -8.82
N ALA A 21 -25.18 14.71 -9.56
CA ALA A 21 -25.17 13.97 -10.80
C ALA A 21 -25.39 12.46 -10.53
N PRO A 22 -26.22 11.77 -11.31
CA PRO A 22 -26.38 10.31 -11.19
C PRO A 22 -25.04 9.58 -11.34
N GLU A 23 -24.23 10.01 -12.30
CA GLU A 23 -22.84 9.61 -12.53
C GLU A 23 -22.04 10.89 -12.85
N LEU A 24 -20.78 10.97 -12.44
CA LEU A 24 -19.93 12.10 -12.81
C LEU A 24 -19.67 12.06 -14.34
N PRO A 25 -19.84 13.17 -15.07
CA PRO A 25 -19.77 13.16 -16.53
C PRO A 25 -18.37 12.83 -17.04
N ILE A 26 -18.30 11.98 -18.07
CA ILE A 26 -17.07 11.64 -18.79
C ILE A 26 -17.03 12.21 -20.23
N SER A 27 -18.13 12.84 -20.66
CA SER A 27 -18.32 13.44 -21.98
C SER A 27 -19.04 14.79 -21.92
N ARG A 28 -19.00 15.57 -23.01
CA ARG A 28 -19.75 16.83 -23.13
C ARG A 28 -21.25 16.64 -23.16
N ALA A 29 -21.73 15.61 -23.84
CA ALA A 29 -23.16 15.31 -23.89
C ALA A 29 -23.75 15.09 -22.50
N GLU A 30 -23.01 14.44 -21.59
CA GLU A 30 -23.44 14.26 -20.21
C GLU A 30 -23.41 15.56 -19.41
N MET A 31 -22.43 16.44 -19.65
CA MET A 31 -22.43 17.79 -19.07
C MET A 31 -23.66 18.57 -19.52
N ASP A 32 -24.03 18.50 -20.81
CA ASP A 32 -25.21 19.18 -21.35
C ASP A 32 -26.51 18.66 -20.68
N LEU A 33 -26.62 17.34 -20.45
CA LEU A 33 -27.74 16.74 -19.71
C LEU A 33 -27.82 17.21 -18.25
N LEU A 34 -26.68 17.54 -17.63
CA LEU A 34 -26.60 18.10 -16.28
C LEU A 34 -26.78 19.64 -16.27
N GLY A 35 -26.88 20.28 -17.44
CA GLY A 35 -26.96 21.74 -17.57
C GLY A 35 -25.63 22.44 -17.27
N TRP A 36 -24.49 21.76 -17.43
CA TRP A 36 -23.16 22.29 -17.12
C TRP A 36 -22.47 22.83 -18.38
N ASP A 37 -22.13 24.11 -18.38
CA ASP A 37 -21.31 24.74 -19.43
C ASP A 37 -19.82 24.34 -19.36
N SER A 38 -19.34 24.05 -18.14
CA SER A 38 -17.95 23.81 -17.79
C SER A 38 -17.85 22.96 -16.53
N CYS A 39 -16.71 22.27 -16.38
CA CYS A 39 -16.35 21.65 -15.11
C CYS A 39 -15.54 22.63 -14.27
N ASP A 40 -15.74 22.64 -12.95
CA ASP A 40 -14.83 23.37 -12.06
C ASP A 40 -13.52 22.60 -11.91
N ILE A 41 -13.61 21.28 -11.81
CA ILE A 41 -12.47 20.38 -11.67
C ILE A 41 -12.60 19.26 -12.68
N VAL A 42 -11.52 18.93 -13.39
CA VAL A 42 -11.45 17.74 -14.25
C VAL A 42 -10.44 16.77 -13.67
N ILE A 43 -10.89 15.56 -13.34
CA ILE A 43 -10.04 14.48 -12.84
C ILE A 43 -9.62 13.60 -14.02
N VAL A 44 -8.32 13.46 -14.24
CA VAL A 44 -7.72 12.54 -15.20
C VAL A 44 -7.27 11.27 -14.48
N THR A 45 -7.69 10.10 -14.95
CA THR A 45 -7.38 8.81 -14.33
C THR A 45 -6.92 7.77 -15.35
N GLY A 46 -5.99 6.91 -14.95
CA GLY A 46 -5.53 5.76 -15.74
C GLY A 46 -6.47 4.54 -15.68
N ASP A 47 -7.49 4.56 -14.83
CA ASP A 47 -8.50 3.50 -14.71
C ASP A 47 -9.80 3.88 -15.44
N ALA A 48 -10.64 2.88 -15.73
CA ALA A 48 -12.05 3.10 -16.03
C ALA A 48 -12.79 3.76 -14.85
N TYR A 49 -13.89 4.47 -15.13
CA TYR A 49 -14.74 5.01 -14.07
C TYR A 49 -15.68 3.93 -13.52
N VAL A 50 -15.35 3.48 -12.32
CA VAL A 50 -16.24 2.67 -11.49
C VAL A 50 -16.63 3.53 -10.30
N ASP A 51 -17.91 3.88 -10.20
CA ASP A 51 -18.42 4.79 -9.18
C ASP A 51 -18.64 4.02 -7.87
N HIS A 52 -17.55 3.62 -7.22
CA HIS A 52 -17.54 2.77 -6.04
C HIS A 52 -16.59 3.31 -4.96
N PRO A 53 -16.91 3.20 -3.66
CA PRO A 53 -16.06 3.66 -2.55
C PRO A 53 -14.76 2.86 -2.35
N SER A 54 -14.36 2.04 -3.33
CA SER A 54 -13.06 1.34 -3.36
C SER A 54 -12.15 1.89 -4.45
N PHE A 55 -12.62 2.89 -5.20
CA PHE A 55 -11.94 3.51 -6.32
C PHE A 55 -11.58 4.94 -5.92
N GLY A 56 -10.27 5.24 -5.83
CA GLY A 56 -9.80 6.50 -5.25
C GLY A 56 -10.29 7.74 -6.00
N MET A 57 -10.29 7.71 -7.33
CA MET A 57 -10.84 8.79 -8.17
C MET A 57 -12.34 9.01 -7.97
N ALA A 58 -13.11 7.94 -7.72
CA ALA A 58 -14.55 8.04 -7.47
C ALA A 58 -14.81 8.68 -6.10
N ILE A 59 -14.08 8.28 -5.06
CA ILE A 59 -14.15 8.90 -3.73
C ILE A 59 -13.86 10.39 -3.82
N ILE A 60 -12.74 10.76 -4.46
CA ILE A 60 -12.34 12.16 -4.58
C ILE A 60 -13.34 12.95 -5.43
N GLY A 61 -13.81 12.38 -6.55
CA GLY A 61 -14.81 13.02 -7.39
C GLY A 61 -16.13 13.29 -6.67
N ARG A 62 -16.69 12.26 -6.01
CA ARG A 62 -17.93 12.39 -5.21
C ARG A 62 -17.74 13.30 -4.01
N LEU A 63 -16.57 13.32 -3.38
CA LEU A 63 -16.27 14.25 -2.30
C LEU A 63 -16.30 15.70 -2.80
N LEU A 64 -15.65 15.99 -3.92
CA LEU A 64 -15.65 17.34 -4.51
C LEU A 64 -17.05 17.77 -4.97
N GLU A 65 -17.84 16.85 -5.53
CA GLU A 65 -19.26 17.09 -5.83
C GLU A 65 -20.07 17.41 -4.55
N ALA A 66 -19.83 16.67 -3.46
CA ALA A 66 -20.48 16.93 -2.17
C ALA A 66 -20.10 18.30 -1.57
N GLN A 67 -18.92 18.84 -1.93
CA GLN A 67 -18.52 20.22 -1.63
C GLN A 67 -19.17 21.25 -2.55
N GLY A 68 -19.94 20.84 -3.55
CA GLY A 68 -20.70 21.69 -4.46
C GLY A 68 -19.99 22.06 -5.76
N PHE A 69 -18.88 21.38 -6.11
CA PHE A 69 -18.15 21.61 -7.36
C PHE A 69 -18.71 20.75 -8.49
N ARG A 70 -18.61 21.25 -9.73
CA ARG A 70 -18.86 20.46 -10.95
C ARG A 70 -17.60 19.69 -11.30
N VAL A 71 -17.68 18.37 -11.27
CA VAL A 71 -16.52 17.49 -11.44
C VAL A 71 -16.72 16.59 -12.64
N GLY A 72 -15.81 16.68 -13.62
CA GLY A 72 -15.77 15.79 -14.78
C GLY A 72 -14.60 14.80 -14.72
N LEU A 73 -14.73 13.67 -15.42
CA LEU A 73 -13.73 12.59 -15.44
C LEU A 73 -13.20 12.33 -16.85
N LEU A 74 -11.88 12.48 -17.04
CA LEU A 74 -11.17 11.97 -18.20
C LEU A 74 -10.56 10.60 -17.87
N VAL A 75 -11.28 9.56 -18.29
CA VAL A 75 -10.92 8.15 -18.07
C VAL A 75 -10.08 7.61 -19.22
N GLN A 76 -8.89 7.09 -18.92
CA GLN A 76 -7.98 6.48 -19.89
C GLN A 76 -7.86 7.28 -21.21
N PRO A 77 -7.62 8.61 -21.14
CA PRO A 77 -7.52 9.42 -22.34
C PRO A 77 -6.32 8.95 -23.19
N ASP A 78 -6.45 9.02 -24.51
CA ASP A 78 -5.31 8.84 -25.40
C ASP A 78 -4.25 9.92 -25.11
N TRP A 79 -3.04 9.47 -24.78
CA TRP A 79 -1.93 10.34 -24.42
C TRP A 79 -0.98 10.61 -25.59
N THR A 80 -1.26 10.09 -26.78
CA THR A 80 -0.48 10.38 -27.98
C THR A 80 -0.70 11.81 -28.48
N SER A 81 -1.86 12.40 -28.17
CA SER A 81 -2.23 13.80 -28.44
C SER A 81 -2.79 14.49 -27.18
N ALA A 82 -2.87 15.83 -27.19
CA ALA A 82 -3.58 16.62 -26.19
C ALA A 82 -5.10 16.76 -26.45
N ASP A 83 -5.61 16.23 -27.57
CA ASP A 83 -7.01 16.43 -27.97
C ASP A 83 -8.01 15.79 -27.01
N ASP A 84 -7.75 14.57 -26.55
CA ASP A 84 -8.60 13.90 -25.57
C ASP A 84 -8.68 14.67 -24.24
N PHE A 85 -7.63 15.42 -23.90
CA PHE A 85 -7.58 16.28 -22.71
C PHE A 85 -8.40 17.57 -22.86
N ARG A 86 -8.85 17.89 -24.08
CA ARG A 86 -9.77 18.99 -24.38
C ARG A 86 -11.23 18.55 -24.40
N ARG A 87 -11.52 17.24 -24.31
CA ARG A 87 -12.87 16.68 -24.46
C ARG A 87 -13.90 17.33 -23.55
N LEU A 88 -13.58 17.57 -22.28
CA LEU A 88 -14.48 18.20 -21.30
C LEU A 88 -14.33 19.74 -21.21
N GLY A 89 -13.46 20.33 -22.03
CA GLY A 89 -13.13 21.75 -21.97
C GLY A 89 -12.11 22.13 -20.92
N ARG A 90 -11.93 23.45 -20.77
CA ARG A 90 -11.07 24.06 -19.76
C ARG A 90 -11.76 23.99 -18.39
N PRO A 91 -11.13 23.41 -17.36
CA PRO A 91 -11.69 23.48 -16.01
C PRO A 91 -11.52 24.88 -15.41
N ASN A 92 -12.45 25.28 -14.54
CA ASN A 92 -12.42 26.61 -13.91
C ASN A 92 -11.36 26.73 -12.81
N LEU A 93 -11.04 25.62 -12.12
CA LEU A 93 -10.11 25.60 -10.99
C LEU A 93 -8.82 24.85 -11.32
N PHE A 94 -8.87 23.54 -11.61
CA PHE A 94 -7.67 22.75 -11.87
C PHE A 94 -7.93 21.39 -12.54
N PHE A 95 -6.86 20.80 -13.09
CA PHE A 95 -6.80 19.38 -13.43
C PHE A 95 -6.27 18.56 -12.26
N GLY A 96 -7.04 17.58 -11.79
CA GLY A 96 -6.60 16.58 -10.80
C GLY A 96 -6.13 15.30 -11.50
N ILE A 97 -4.92 14.81 -11.26
CA ILE A 97 -4.34 13.72 -12.08
C ILE A 97 -3.89 12.56 -11.20
N THR A 98 -4.30 11.35 -11.59
CA THR A 98 -3.90 10.09 -10.94
C THR A 98 -3.64 8.98 -11.95
N ALA A 99 -2.74 8.04 -11.62
CA ALA A 99 -2.54 6.82 -12.41
C ALA A 99 -3.68 5.80 -12.25
N GLY A 100 -4.58 6.00 -11.27
CA GLY A 100 -5.62 5.06 -10.88
C GLY A 100 -5.34 4.40 -9.51
N ASN A 101 -6.00 3.28 -9.24
CA ASN A 101 -5.88 2.50 -8.00
C ASN A 101 -4.58 1.71 -7.90
N MET A 102 -3.79 1.63 -8.96
CA MET A 102 -2.46 0.99 -8.98
C MET A 102 -1.43 1.89 -9.66
N ASP A 103 -0.17 1.74 -9.27
CA ASP A 103 0.96 2.32 -10.00
C ASP A 103 0.98 1.79 -11.44
N SER A 104 1.18 2.69 -12.41
CA SER A 104 1.03 2.36 -13.84
C SER A 104 2.04 1.30 -14.30
N MET A 105 3.22 1.27 -13.69
CA MET A 105 4.27 0.29 -14.01
C MET A 105 3.96 -1.07 -13.38
N VAL A 106 3.48 -1.08 -12.13
CA VAL A 106 3.04 -2.32 -11.45
C VAL A 106 1.83 -2.94 -12.15
N ASN A 107 0.94 -2.10 -12.67
CA ASN A 107 -0.22 -2.52 -13.44
C ASN A 107 0.16 -3.13 -14.80
N ARG A 108 1.16 -2.56 -15.49
CA ARG A 108 1.56 -3.03 -16.83
C ARG A 108 2.57 -4.18 -16.80
N TYR A 109 3.46 -4.23 -15.81
CA TYR A 109 4.57 -5.17 -15.77
C TYR A 109 4.55 -6.07 -14.53
N THR A 110 5.12 -7.26 -14.69
CA THR A 110 5.42 -8.19 -13.58
C THR A 110 6.73 -7.82 -12.90
N ALA A 111 6.98 -8.39 -11.71
CA ALA A 111 8.24 -8.22 -10.97
C ALA A 111 9.49 -8.75 -11.71
N ASP A 112 9.30 -9.48 -12.81
CA ASP A 112 10.34 -9.99 -13.69
C ASP A 112 10.44 -9.19 -15.01
N ARG A 113 9.89 -7.96 -15.03
CA ARG A 113 9.84 -7.00 -16.15
C ARG A 113 9.14 -7.51 -17.41
N ARG A 114 8.21 -8.45 -17.28
CA ARG A 114 7.34 -8.88 -18.40
C ARG A 114 6.04 -8.09 -18.42
N ALA A 115 5.63 -7.63 -19.59
CA ALA A 115 4.32 -7.02 -19.79
C ALA A 115 3.21 -8.05 -19.48
N ARG A 116 2.15 -7.58 -18.82
CA ARG A 116 0.91 -8.34 -18.61
C ARG A 116 0.07 -8.30 -19.87
N SER A 117 -0.71 -9.35 -20.08
CA SER A 117 -1.65 -9.45 -21.19
C SER A 117 -3.00 -8.79 -20.91
N ASP A 118 -3.25 -8.39 -19.67
CA ASP A 118 -4.52 -7.87 -19.18
C ASP A 118 -4.33 -6.69 -18.21
N ASP A 119 -5.32 -5.80 -18.17
CA ASP A 119 -5.46 -4.71 -17.19
C ASP A 119 -6.80 -4.84 -16.46
N ALA A 120 -6.77 -5.15 -15.17
CA ALA A 120 -7.99 -5.41 -14.39
C ALA A 120 -8.92 -4.19 -14.25
N TYR A 121 -8.42 -2.97 -14.49
CA TYR A 121 -9.15 -1.72 -14.33
C TYR A 121 -9.59 -1.11 -15.67
N THR A 122 -9.47 -1.87 -16.76
CA THR A 122 -9.88 -1.47 -18.10
C THR A 122 -11.10 -2.30 -18.54
N PRO A 123 -12.05 -1.74 -19.31
CA PRO A 123 -13.12 -2.52 -19.93
C PRO A 123 -12.56 -3.69 -20.75
N ASN A 124 -13.19 -4.86 -20.64
CA ASN A 124 -12.77 -6.12 -21.25
C ASN A 124 -11.35 -6.60 -20.89
N ALA A 125 -10.79 -6.04 -19.81
CA ALA A 125 -9.41 -6.27 -19.39
C ALA A 125 -8.35 -5.91 -20.44
N GLU A 126 -8.65 -4.99 -21.35
CA GLU A 126 -7.75 -4.63 -22.45
C GLU A 126 -6.41 -4.07 -21.94
N PRO A 127 -5.26 -4.61 -22.39
CA PRO A 127 -3.97 -4.09 -21.98
C PRO A 127 -3.63 -2.78 -22.70
N GLY A 128 -2.70 -2.01 -22.13
CA GLY A 128 -2.09 -0.89 -22.85
C GLY A 128 -3.00 0.33 -23.04
N ARG A 129 -4.01 0.51 -22.18
CA ARG A 129 -4.92 1.68 -22.17
C ARG A 129 -4.46 2.83 -21.26
N ARG A 130 -3.25 2.75 -20.72
CA ARG A 130 -2.59 3.84 -19.97
C ARG A 130 -1.08 3.87 -20.26
N PRO A 131 -0.41 5.04 -20.22
CA PRO A 131 1.02 5.14 -20.42
C PRO A 131 1.81 4.71 -19.19
N ASP A 132 3.07 4.32 -19.41
CA ASP A 132 4.04 4.15 -18.33
C ASP A 132 4.30 5.48 -17.63
N ARG A 133 4.29 5.47 -16.29
CA ARG A 133 4.39 6.67 -15.44
C ARG A 133 3.28 7.68 -15.77
N SER A 134 2.04 7.17 -15.75
CA SER A 134 0.86 7.89 -16.24
C SER A 134 0.70 9.29 -15.65
N VAL A 135 1.03 9.50 -14.36
CA VAL A 135 0.91 10.83 -13.73
C VAL A 135 1.73 11.88 -14.47
N THR A 136 2.96 11.56 -14.85
CA THR A 136 3.85 12.49 -15.57
C THR A 136 3.31 12.79 -16.97
N VAL A 137 2.93 11.76 -17.71
CA VAL A 137 2.45 11.89 -19.10
C VAL A 137 1.14 12.68 -19.14
N TYR A 138 0.18 12.33 -18.29
CA TYR A 138 -1.11 13.01 -18.22
C TYR A 138 -0.97 14.47 -17.77
N ALA A 139 -0.07 14.78 -16.83
CA ALA A 139 0.21 16.16 -16.44
C ALA A 139 0.75 17.01 -17.60
N GLN A 140 1.66 16.45 -18.40
CA GLN A 140 2.20 17.15 -19.56
C GLN A 140 1.13 17.38 -20.63
N ARG A 141 0.27 16.39 -20.89
CA ARG A 141 -0.84 16.53 -21.85
C ARG A 141 -1.93 17.48 -21.40
N ALA A 142 -2.29 17.48 -20.11
CA ALA A 142 -3.20 18.47 -19.54
C ALA A 142 -2.64 19.90 -19.67
N ARG A 143 -1.33 20.08 -19.45
CA ARG A 143 -0.66 21.38 -19.63
C ARG A 143 -0.67 21.84 -21.09
N GLU A 144 -0.46 20.91 -22.02
CA GLU A 144 -0.50 21.17 -23.46
C GLU A 144 -1.91 21.52 -23.93
N ALA A 145 -2.93 20.85 -23.38
CA ALA A 145 -4.33 21.12 -23.69
C ALA A 145 -4.75 22.53 -23.26
N TYR A 146 -4.40 22.94 -22.02
CA TYR A 146 -4.73 24.25 -21.49
C TYR A 146 -3.60 24.86 -20.66
N LYS A 147 -2.89 25.83 -21.25
CA LYS A 147 -1.88 26.64 -20.54
C LYS A 147 -2.54 27.49 -19.43
N GLY A 148 -1.81 27.63 -18.32
CA GLY A 148 -2.21 28.45 -17.17
C GLY A 148 -3.26 27.82 -16.26
N VAL A 149 -3.80 26.64 -16.58
CA VAL A 149 -4.67 25.89 -15.66
C VAL A 149 -3.80 25.17 -14.62
N PRO A 150 -4.04 25.33 -13.32
CA PRO A 150 -3.34 24.58 -12.29
C PRO A 150 -3.44 23.06 -12.47
N ILE A 151 -2.35 22.35 -12.21
CA ILE A 151 -2.25 20.89 -12.28
C ILE A 151 -1.91 20.35 -10.90
N VAL A 152 -2.81 19.53 -10.38
CA VAL A 152 -2.71 18.88 -9.07
C VAL A 152 -2.55 17.38 -9.28
N ILE A 153 -1.48 16.79 -8.80
CA ILE A 153 -1.20 15.34 -8.95
C ILE A 153 -1.39 14.59 -7.62
N GLY A 154 -1.89 13.36 -7.68
CA GLY A 154 -2.12 12.54 -6.48
C GLY A 154 -2.27 11.04 -6.76
N GLY A 155 -2.70 10.31 -5.74
CA GLY A 155 -2.82 8.84 -5.76
C GLY A 155 -1.51 8.11 -5.47
N ILE A 156 -1.51 6.78 -5.61
CA ILE A 156 -0.39 5.92 -5.22
C ILE A 156 0.89 6.29 -5.97
N GLU A 157 0.83 6.42 -7.29
CA GLU A 157 2.01 6.68 -8.11
C GLU A 157 2.69 8.02 -7.77
N ALA A 158 1.91 9.11 -7.60
CA ALA A 158 2.45 10.40 -7.21
C ALA A 158 2.99 10.38 -5.78
N SER A 159 2.21 9.81 -4.84
CA SER A 159 2.59 9.70 -3.43
C SER A 159 3.94 9.01 -3.27
N LEU A 160 4.15 7.88 -3.94
CA LEU A 160 5.37 7.07 -3.81
C LEU A 160 6.55 7.60 -4.62
N ARG A 161 6.42 8.73 -5.32
CA ARG A 161 7.50 9.36 -6.11
C ARG A 161 7.74 10.83 -5.73
N ARG A 162 7.31 11.24 -4.54
CA ARG A 162 7.32 12.63 -4.06
C ARG A 162 8.70 13.21 -3.73
N ILE A 163 9.71 12.38 -3.49
CA ILE A 163 11.13 12.76 -3.36
C ILE A 163 11.98 11.92 -4.33
N ALA A 164 13.30 12.12 -4.34
CA ALA A 164 14.24 11.25 -5.03
C ALA A 164 14.01 9.78 -4.64
N HIS A 165 13.90 8.91 -5.63
CA HIS A 165 13.55 7.50 -5.42
C HIS A 165 14.23 6.61 -6.47
N PHE A 166 14.59 5.40 -6.05
CA PHE A 166 15.06 4.37 -6.96
C PHE A 166 13.89 3.84 -7.80
N ASP A 167 14.07 3.86 -9.11
CA ASP A 167 13.12 3.34 -10.08
C ASP A 167 13.60 1.97 -10.59
N TYR A 168 12.90 0.90 -10.19
CA TYR A 168 13.27 -0.47 -10.55
C TYR A 168 13.26 -0.72 -12.06
N TRP A 169 12.44 0.02 -12.80
CA TRP A 169 12.23 -0.19 -14.23
C TRP A 169 13.38 0.37 -15.07
N SER A 170 13.92 1.53 -14.69
CA SER A 170 15.12 2.12 -15.34
C SER A 170 16.44 1.80 -14.64
N GLU A 171 16.39 1.20 -13.44
CA GLU A 171 17.55 0.93 -12.58
C GLU A 171 18.36 2.17 -12.21
N THR A 172 17.68 3.31 -12.09
CA THR A 172 18.29 4.59 -11.76
C THR A 172 17.56 5.26 -10.61
N VAL A 173 18.26 6.14 -9.90
CA VAL A 173 17.61 7.08 -8.99
C VAL A 173 17.00 8.19 -9.84
N ARG A 174 15.69 8.38 -9.71
CA ARG A 174 14.93 9.44 -10.37
C ARG A 174 14.66 10.60 -9.42
N ARG A 175 14.46 11.78 -10.00
CA ARG A 175 14.01 12.98 -9.29
C ARG A 175 12.57 12.80 -8.79
N SER A 176 12.11 13.72 -7.95
CA SER A 176 10.70 13.79 -7.58
C SER A 176 9.82 13.91 -8.84
N VAL A 177 8.67 13.25 -8.83
CA VAL A 177 7.68 13.34 -9.92
C VAL A 177 7.24 14.78 -10.19
N LEU A 178 7.32 15.68 -9.20
CA LEU A 178 7.05 17.12 -9.37
C LEU A 178 7.98 17.78 -10.40
N VAL A 179 9.25 17.36 -10.46
CA VAL A 179 10.23 17.91 -11.40
C VAL A 179 9.88 17.51 -12.83
N ASP A 180 9.53 16.25 -13.05
CA ASP A 180 9.26 15.67 -14.38
C ASP A 180 7.86 16.05 -14.89
N SER A 181 6.86 16.06 -14.01
CA SER A 181 5.46 16.38 -14.37
C SER A 181 5.20 17.87 -14.53
N LYS A 182 6.00 18.73 -13.89
CA LYS A 182 5.74 20.19 -13.79
C LYS A 182 4.34 20.50 -13.24
N ALA A 183 3.83 19.64 -12.36
CA ALA A 183 2.61 19.89 -11.61
C ALA A 183 2.85 21.01 -10.59
N ASP A 184 1.80 21.77 -10.30
CA ASP A 184 1.84 22.93 -9.41
C ASP A 184 1.78 22.51 -7.93
N LEU A 185 1.11 21.39 -7.65
CA LEU A 185 0.98 20.82 -6.31
C LEU A 185 0.81 19.28 -6.36
N LEU A 186 1.47 18.57 -5.47
CA LEU A 186 1.29 17.13 -5.25
C LEU A 186 0.58 16.89 -3.93
N LEU A 187 -0.47 16.09 -3.94
CA LEU A 187 -1.21 15.66 -2.76
C LEU A 187 -0.90 14.19 -2.48
N TYR A 188 -0.42 13.89 -1.27
CA TYR A 188 -0.04 12.54 -0.85
C TYR A 188 -0.75 12.12 0.42
N GLY A 189 -0.82 10.82 0.65
CA GLY A 189 -1.58 10.29 1.78
C GLY A 189 -3.06 10.14 1.44
N ASN A 190 -3.90 10.10 2.48
CA ASN A 190 -5.34 10.37 2.38
C ASN A 190 -5.53 11.89 2.22
N ALA A 191 -5.70 12.33 0.99
CA ALA A 191 -5.63 13.74 0.62
C ALA A 191 -6.98 14.47 0.65
N GLU A 192 -8.04 13.86 1.18
CA GLU A 192 -9.40 14.43 1.22
C GLU A 192 -9.42 15.83 1.82
N ARG A 193 -8.77 16.03 2.97
CA ARG A 193 -8.71 17.36 3.60
C ARG A 193 -7.98 18.38 2.74
N ALA A 194 -6.83 17.99 2.19
CA ALA A 194 -5.98 18.88 1.39
C ALA A 194 -6.69 19.29 0.09
N ILE A 195 -7.35 18.36 -0.60
CA ILE A 195 -8.03 18.68 -1.86
C ILE A 195 -9.28 19.51 -1.66
N VAL A 196 -10.02 19.30 -0.57
CA VAL A 196 -11.20 20.11 -0.24
C VAL A 196 -10.79 21.55 0.08
N GLU A 197 -9.80 21.73 0.97
CA GLU A 197 -9.30 23.07 1.31
C GLU A 197 -8.72 23.79 0.09
N LEU A 198 -7.89 23.09 -0.71
CA LEU A 198 -7.34 23.61 -1.95
C LEU A 198 -8.45 24.09 -2.90
N SER A 199 -9.48 23.28 -3.13
CA SER A 199 -10.56 23.59 -4.06
C SER A 199 -11.34 24.84 -3.61
N HIS A 200 -11.63 24.96 -2.31
CA HIS A 200 -12.30 26.15 -1.77
C HIS A 200 -11.42 27.41 -1.83
N ARG A 201 -10.12 27.30 -1.57
CA ARG A 201 -9.18 28.43 -1.70
C ARG A 201 -9.05 28.91 -3.15
N LEU A 202 -8.87 27.99 -4.10
CA LEU A 202 -8.85 28.32 -5.53
C LEU A 202 -10.19 28.95 -5.98
N ALA A 203 -11.32 28.45 -5.49
CA ALA A 203 -12.64 29.01 -5.80
C ALA A 203 -12.86 30.42 -5.22
N ARG A 204 -12.08 30.83 -4.20
CA ARG A 204 -12.04 32.20 -3.68
C ARG A 204 -11.05 33.10 -4.44
N GLY A 205 -10.41 32.58 -5.49
CA GLY A 205 -9.46 33.32 -6.31
C GLY A 205 -8.03 33.36 -5.74
N GLU A 206 -7.73 32.54 -4.73
CA GLU A 206 -6.37 32.45 -4.22
C GLU A 206 -5.46 31.74 -5.24
N PRO A 207 -4.30 32.31 -5.61
CA PRO A 207 -3.37 31.65 -6.54
C PRO A 207 -2.77 30.37 -5.96
N ILE A 208 -2.63 29.31 -6.77
CA ILE A 208 -2.12 28.02 -6.28
C ILE A 208 -0.70 28.12 -5.71
N GLU A 209 0.08 29.08 -6.19
CA GLU A 209 1.45 29.31 -5.78
C GLU A 209 1.61 29.89 -4.36
N THR A 210 0.55 30.46 -3.79
CA THR A 210 0.55 30.98 -2.40
C THR A 210 0.09 29.93 -1.39
N ILE A 211 -0.55 28.85 -1.86
CA ILE A 211 -1.10 27.78 -1.02
C ILE A 211 0.03 26.80 -0.66
N ARG A 212 0.73 27.08 0.44
CA ARG A 212 1.95 26.36 0.88
C ARG A 212 1.86 25.71 2.26
N ASP A 213 0.75 25.91 2.97
CA ASP A 213 0.52 25.52 4.36
C ASP A 213 -0.32 24.24 4.52
N LEU A 214 -0.79 23.65 3.41
CA LEU A 214 -1.65 22.47 3.45
C LEU A 214 -0.87 21.21 3.86
N ARG A 215 -1.34 20.50 4.88
CA ARG A 215 -0.77 19.19 5.26
C ARG A 215 -1.04 18.15 4.18
N GLY A 216 -0.11 17.23 3.98
CA GLY A 216 -0.20 16.19 2.95
C GLY A 216 0.08 16.71 1.54
N THR A 217 0.76 17.84 1.39
CA THR A 217 1.15 18.39 0.09
C THR A 217 2.65 18.45 -0.11
N ALA A 218 3.09 18.45 -1.37
CA ALA A 218 4.44 18.75 -1.78
C ALA A 218 4.44 19.68 -3.00
N PHE A 219 5.44 20.56 -3.10
CA PHE A 219 5.55 21.54 -4.18
C PHE A 219 7.02 21.87 -4.49
N MET A 220 7.25 22.42 -5.68
CA MET A 220 8.56 22.98 -6.04
C MET A 220 8.71 24.35 -5.40
N HIS A 221 9.85 24.59 -4.77
CA HIS A 221 10.21 25.81 -4.04
C HIS A 221 11.54 26.39 -4.52
N ARG A 222 11.75 27.69 -4.30
CA ARG A 222 13.00 28.42 -4.53
C ARG A 222 13.31 29.26 -3.29
N GLY A 223 14.56 29.24 -2.83
CA GLY A 223 15.05 30.20 -1.82
C GLY A 223 15.22 29.69 -0.40
N GLY A 224 15.39 28.37 -0.19
CA GLY A 224 15.64 27.81 1.15
C GLY A 224 14.42 27.84 2.06
N ALA A 225 14.57 27.41 3.32
CA ALA A 225 13.47 27.49 4.28
C ALA A 225 13.06 28.96 4.52
N PRO A 226 11.76 29.26 4.72
CA PRO A 226 11.32 30.62 5.06
C PRO A 226 12.01 31.11 6.35
N GLU A 227 12.19 32.44 6.51
CA GLU A 227 12.96 33.03 7.63
C GLU A 227 12.46 32.62 9.03
N ASP A 228 11.16 32.32 9.16
CA ASP A 228 10.53 31.89 10.41
C ASP A 228 10.62 30.38 10.67
N TRP A 229 11.28 29.62 9.81
CA TRP A 229 11.50 28.17 9.94
C TRP A 229 12.92 27.84 10.40
N THR A 230 13.01 26.87 11.30
CA THR A 230 14.30 26.25 11.67
C THR A 230 14.60 25.09 10.74
N GLU A 231 15.74 25.15 10.06
CA GLU A 231 16.22 24.06 9.24
C GLU A 231 17.11 23.10 10.05
N LEU A 232 16.77 21.80 10.04
CA LEU A 232 17.60 20.74 10.56
C LEU A 232 18.31 20.04 9.39
N ASP A 233 19.63 20.20 9.34
CA ASP A 233 20.44 19.57 8.31
C ASP A 233 20.58 18.05 8.56
N SER A 234 20.21 17.25 7.55
CA SER A 234 20.42 15.81 7.51
C SER A 234 21.13 15.36 6.22
N THR A 235 21.84 16.27 5.55
CA THR A 235 22.62 16.01 4.33
C THR A 235 23.87 15.19 4.59
N GLN A 236 24.33 15.15 5.84
CA GLN A 236 25.48 14.37 6.28
C GLN A 236 25.08 13.26 7.24
N LEU A 237 25.91 12.23 7.30
CA LEU A 237 25.78 11.17 8.31
C LEU A 237 26.19 11.73 9.66
N ASP A 238 25.40 11.45 10.68
CA ASP A 238 25.76 11.86 12.03
C ASP A 238 27.09 11.19 12.46
N THR A 239 28.11 11.98 12.74
CA THR A 239 29.32 11.50 13.40
C THR A 239 29.01 11.23 14.87
N PRO A 240 29.34 10.05 15.44
CA PRO A 240 29.24 9.84 16.88
C PRO A 240 30.08 10.88 17.63
N GLY A 241 29.42 11.86 18.24
CA GLY A 241 30.08 12.82 19.12
C GLY A 241 30.43 12.18 20.47
N PRO A 242 31.27 12.83 21.28
CA PRO A 242 31.49 12.41 22.66
C PRO A 242 30.14 12.29 23.38
N LEU A 243 29.97 11.21 24.16
CA LEU A 243 28.81 11.04 25.04
C LEU A 243 28.67 12.30 25.88
N LYS A 244 27.54 13.01 25.75
CA LYS A 244 27.19 14.04 26.74
C LYS A 244 26.93 13.31 28.04
N LEU A 245 27.93 13.30 28.92
CA LEU A 245 27.76 12.93 30.32
C LEU A 245 26.76 13.92 30.90
N HIS A 246 25.59 13.43 31.27
CA HIS A 246 24.74 14.18 32.18
C HIS A 246 25.41 14.09 33.54
N ASN A 247 25.74 15.25 34.14
CA ASN A 247 26.18 15.27 35.53
C ASN A 247 25.10 14.58 36.37
N ASP A 248 25.51 13.67 37.25
CA ASP A 248 24.61 13.07 38.20
C ASP A 248 24.00 14.21 39.05
N PRO A 249 22.67 14.37 39.10
CA PRO A 249 22.05 15.40 39.92
C PRO A 249 22.27 15.20 41.44
N TYR A 250 22.94 14.11 41.86
CA TYR A 250 23.28 13.78 43.24
C TYR A 250 24.79 13.69 43.52
N GLU A 251 25.66 14.06 42.57
CA GLU A 251 27.10 14.20 42.86
C GLU A 251 27.38 15.52 43.60
N ASP A 252 27.62 15.44 44.90
CA ASP A 252 28.19 16.53 45.71
C ASP A 252 29.66 16.74 45.33
N ASP A 253 29.97 17.70 44.45
CA ASP A 253 31.37 18.12 44.19
C ASP A 253 31.81 19.17 45.24
N PRO A 254 32.85 18.91 46.08
CA PRO A 254 33.33 19.86 47.07
C PRO A 254 34.17 21.01 46.48
N ARG A 255 34.32 21.14 45.16
CA ARG A 255 35.23 22.13 44.52
C ARG A 255 34.52 23.37 44.00
N CYS A 256 33.55 23.88 44.75
CA CYS A 256 32.89 25.14 44.45
C CYS A 256 33.72 26.35 44.89
N GLU A 257 35.00 26.46 44.50
CA GLU A 257 35.80 27.68 44.73
C GLU A 257 36.71 28.12 43.57
N GLN A 258 36.69 27.47 42.40
CA GLN A 258 37.45 27.96 41.24
C GLN A 258 36.65 27.83 39.95
N ARG A 259 35.73 28.77 39.71
CA ARG A 259 35.20 28.98 38.36
C ARG A 259 36.07 30.01 37.64
N ALA A 260 36.97 29.50 36.81
CA ALA A 260 37.62 30.26 35.75
C ALA A 260 36.56 30.86 34.81
N GLU A 261 36.72 32.14 34.55
CA GLU A 261 36.04 32.88 33.48
C GLU A 261 36.30 32.19 32.13
N GLY A 262 35.26 32.03 31.29
CA GLY A 262 35.43 31.72 29.87
C GLY A 262 34.89 30.39 29.33
N VAL A 263 33.93 29.73 29.99
CA VAL A 263 33.18 28.63 29.32
C VAL A 263 31.99 29.25 28.57
N PRO A 264 31.89 29.13 27.22
CA PRO A 264 30.68 29.53 26.53
C PRO A 264 29.55 28.66 27.06
N VAL A 265 28.58 29.30 27.73
CA VAL A 265 27.30 28.69 28.04
C VAL A 265 26.69 28.28 26.72
N VAL A 266 26.75 26.99 26.39
CA VAL A 266 25.93 26.43 25.32
C VAL A 266 24.50 26.56 25.81
N VAL A 267 23.88 27.69 25.46
CA VAL A 267 22.45 27.90 25.58
C VAL A 267 21.79 26.66 24.95
N PRO A 268 20.99 25.88 25.68
CA PRO A 268 20.22 24.81 25.08
C PRO A 268 19.47 25.44 23.93
N THR A 269 19.74 25.00 22.69
CA THR A 269 18.98 25.47 21.54
C THR A 269 17.51 25.31 21.92
N PRO A 270 16.70 26.39 21.89
CA PRO A 270 15.28 26.30 22.18
C PRO A 270 14.76 25.12 21.39
N ARG A 271 14.05 24.22 22.05
CA ARG A 271 13.52 23.00 21.42
C ARG A 271 12.59 23.46 20.30
N ALA A 272 13.13 23.64 19.09
CA ALA A 272 12.46 24.33 18.01
C ALA A 272 11.06 23.77 17.86
N GLU A 273 10.07 24.66 17.76
CA GLU A 273 8.69 24.25 17.57
C GLU A 273 8.63 23.35 16.35
N ARG A 274 8.23 22.08 16.53
CA ARG A 274 8.29 21.06 15.47
C ARG A 274 7.49 21.48 14.24
N ASP A 275 6.44 22.26 14.45
CA ASP A 275 5.56 22.76 13.39
C ASP A 275 6.24 23.82 12.49
N ARG A 276 7.31 24.47 12.97
CA ARG A 276 8.15 25.39 12.22
C ARG A 276 9.58 24.86 12.01
N THR A 277 9.72 23.54 12.00
CA THR A 277 10.99 22.88 11.74
C THR A 277 10.91 22.08 10.45
N VAL A 278 11.85 22.29 9.55
CA VAL A 278 12.01 21.51 8.31
C VAL A 278 13.30 20.68 8.37
N ILE A 279 13.26 19.44 7.89
CA ILE A 279 14.47 18.61 7.78
C ILE A 279 14.96 18.63 6.34
N ARG A 280 16.22 19.05 6.14
CA ARG A 280 16.90 18.96 4.86
C ARG A 280 17.42 17.55 4.62
N LEU A 281 16.86 16.88 3.61
CA LEU A 281 17.34 15.60 3.13
C LEU A 281 18.58 15.79 2.24
N PRO A 282 19.47 14.78 2.12
CA PRO A 282 20.51 14.80 1.10
C PRO A 282 19.91 15.07 -0.29
N SER A 283 20.60 15.88 -1.10
CA SER A 283 20.12 16.30 -2.42
C SER A 283 19.93 15.11 -3.36
N PHE A 284 19.16 15.30 -4.43
CA PHE A 284 19.03 14.30 -5.48
C PHE A 284 20.39 13.85 -6.02
N GLU A 285 21.29 14.80 -6.29
CA GLU A 285 22.64 14.53 -6.77
C GLU A 285 23.42 13.67 -5.76
N GLN A 286 23.35 13.99 -4.46
CA GLN A 286 23.99 13.19 -3.42
C GLN A 286 23.43 11.76 -3.34
N VAL A 287 22.10 11.58 -3.30
CA VAL A 287 21.50 10.23 -3.18
C VAL A 287 21.60 9.40 -4.47
N ARG A 288 21.81 10.05 -5.62
CA ARG A 288 22.09 9.37 -6.89
C ARG A 288 23.49 8.75 -6.86
N ASP A 289 24.46 9.48 -6.29
CA ASP A 289 25.87 9.12 -6.36
C ASP A 289 26.36 8.33 -5.12
N ASP A 290 25.69 8.46 -3.98
CA ASP A 290 26.04 7.80 -2.73
C ASP A 290 24.91 6.89 -2.19
N PRO A 291 25.08 5.55 -2.22
CA PRO A 291 24.08 4.61 -1.71
C PRO A 291 23.91 4.67 -0.18
N VAL A 292 24.91 5.10 0.58
CA VAL A 292 24.82 5.26 2.04
C VAL A 292 23.93 6.46 2.36
N LEU A 293 24.11 7.59 1.66
CA LEU A 293 23.25 8.75 1.79
C LEU A 293 21.82 8.48 1.31
N TYR A 294 21.63 7.66 0.27
CA TYR A 294 20.30 7.21 -0.13
C TYR A 294 19.60 6.43 1.01
N ALA A 295 20.29 5.48 1.64
CA ALA A 295 19.73 4.70 2.75
C ALA A 295 19.44 5.59 3.98
N HIS A 296 20.30 6.56 4.27
CA HIS A 296 20.07 7.57 5.31
C HIS A 296 18.84 8.44 5.01
N ALA A 297 18.72 8.98 3.80
CA ALA A 297 17.56 9.76 3.37
C ALA A 297 16.25 8.96 3.51
N SER A 298 16.28 7.68 3.09
CA SER A 298 15.15 6.77 3.27
C SER A 298 14.78 6.62 4.75
N ARG A 299 15.75 6.42 5.64
CA ARG A 299 15.48 6.32 7.09
C ARG A 299 14.84 7.60 7.64
N VAL A 300 15.42 8.76 7.34
CA VAL A 300 14.92 10.06 7.84
C VAL A 300 13.48 10.28 7.40
N PHE A 301 13.19 10.06 6.12
CA PHE A 301 11.85 10.15 5.55
C PHE A 301 10.83 9.27 6.29
N HIS A 302 11.14 7.99 6.53
CA HIS A 302 10.19 7.07 7.17
C HIS A 302 9.91 7.40 8.64
N LEU A 303 10.81 8.16 9.30
CA LEU A 303 10.59 8.65 10.66
C LEU A 303 9.64 9.86 10.73
N GLU A 304 9.38 10.54 9.61
CA GLU A 304 8.46 11.69 9.52
C GLU A 304 7.11 11.29 8.89
N THR A 305 6.65 10.06 9.14
CA THR A 305 5.36 9.53 8.65
C THR A 305 4.20 9.64 9.64
N ASN A 306 4.47 9.98 10.91
CA ASN A 306 3.44 10.12 11.94
C ASN A 306 2.87 11.55 11.94
N PRO A 307 1.59 11.78 11.59
CA PRO A 307 1.02 13.12 11.53
C PRO A 307 1.08 13.89 12.86
N GLY A 308 1.16 13.20 14.01
CA GLY A 308 1.23 13.83 15.33
C GLY A 308 2.59 14.44 15.70
N ASN A 309 3.67 14.06 15.02
CA ASN A 309 5.00 14.64 15.28
C ASN A 309 5.85 14.90 14.03
N ALA A 310 5.39 14.50 12.84
CA ALA A 310 6.14 14.66 11.61
C ALA A 310 6.47 16.12 11.33
N ARG A 311 7.72 16.36 10.93
CA ARG A 311 8.20 17.66 10.47
C ARG A 311 8.02 17.79 8.96
N ALA A 312 8.13 19.03 8.46
CA ALA A 312 8.28 19.24 7.02
C ALA A 312 9.63 18.66 6.55
N LEU A 313 9.71 18.27 5.28
CA LEU A 313 10.95 17.82 4.65
C LEU A 313 11.26 18.71 3.45
N VAL A 314 12.54 18.94 3.18
CA VAL A 314 13.01 19.62 1.96
C VAL A 314 14.13 18.82 1.32
N GLN A 315 14.12 18.72 -0.01
CA GLN A 315 15.19 18.07 -0.78
C GLN A 315 15.56 18.89 -2.01
N ALA A 316 16.85 19.15 -2.19
CA ALA A 316 17.35 19.84 -3.39
C ALA A 316 17.34 18.93 -4.63
N HIS A 317 16.94 19.50 -5.77
CA HIS A 317 16.92 18.89 -7.10
C HIS A 317 17.49 19.88 -8.12
N GLY A 318 18.83 19.98 -8.20
CA GLY A 318 19.51 21.07 -8.90
C GLY A 318 19.28 22.41 -8.20
N GLU A 319 18.90 23.46 -8.95
CA GLU A 319 18.70 24.82 -8.44
C GLU A 319 17.35 25.05 -7.73
N ARG A 320 16.50 24.02 -7.67
CA ARG A 320 15.17 24.08 -7.03
C ARG A 320 15.06 23.04 -5.95
N GLU A 321 14.13 23.27 -5.03
CA GLU A 321 13.88 22.36 -3.92
C GLU A 321 12.48 21.77 -4.03
N VAL A 322 12.30 20.56 -3.53
CA VAL A 322 11.00 19.96 -3.29
C VAL A 322 10.71 20.10 -1.81
N TRP A 323 9.66 20.84 -1.48
CA TRP A 323 9.14 20.96 -0.12
C TRP A 323 8.02 19.95 0.11
N LEU A 324 8.00 19.30 1.27
CA LEU A 324 6.96 18.39 1.71
C LEU A 324 6.42 18.86 3.04
N ASN A 325 5.14 19.23 3.06
CA ASN A 325 4.44 19.49 4.30
C ASN A 325 4.21 18.18 5.07
N PRO A 326 4.04 18.23 6.40
CA PRO A 326 3.75 17.05 7.21
C PRO A 326 2.53 16.25 6.73
N PRO A 327 2.43 14.94 7.02
CA PRO A 327 1.33 14.08 6.59
C PRO A 327 -0.05 14.61 7.02
N PRO A 328 -1.11 14.28 6.25
CA PRO A 328 -2.47 14.71 6.57
C PRO A 328 -2.94 14.16 7.91
N ILE A 329 -3.78 14.94 8.59
CA ILE A 329 -4.45 14.48 9.81
C ILE A 329 -5.54 13.48 9.40
N PRO A 330 -5.58 12.26 9.98
CA PRO A 330 -6.58 11.25 9.65
C PRO A 330 -8.02 11.76 9.77
N LEU A 331 -8.93 11.19 8.98
CA LEU A 331 -10.37 11.42 9.10
C LEU A 331 -10.90 10.80 10.40
N THR A 332 -11.84 11.49 11.02
CA THR A 332 -12.64 10.94 12.12
C THR A 332 -13.60 9.86 11.58
N SER A 333 -14.14 9.02 12.48
CA SER A 333 -15.13 8.01 12.08
C SER A 333 -16.35 8.62 11.41
N SER A 334 -16.86 9.76 11.92
CA SER A 334 -18.02 10.44 11.33
C SER A 334 -17.75 10.98 9.93
N GLU A 335 -16.56 11.54 9.69
CA GLU A 335 -16.16 12.01 8.36
C GLU A 335 -16.00 10.83 7.39
N LEU A 336 -15.39 9.74 7.84
CA LEU A 336 -15.18 8.55 7.01
C LEU A 336 -16.50 7.85 6.67
N ASP A 337 -17.45 7.80 7.61
CA ASP A 337 -18.79 7.27 7.36
C ASP A 337 -19.50 8.09 6.28
N ARG A 338 -19.54 9.42 6.43
CA ARG A 338 -20.14 10.32 5.45
C ARG A 338 -19.49 10.21 4.07
N LEU A 339 -18.17 10.00 4.02
CA LEU A 339 -17.44 9.78 2.77
C LEU A 339 -17.85 8.49 2.07
N HIS A 340 -18.05 7.40 2.82
CA HIS A 340 -18.46 6.10 2.28
C HIS A 340 -19.97 6.03 1.98
N GLU A 341 -20.77 6.92 2.58
CA GLU A 341 -22.22 7.07 2.36
C GLU A 341 -22.58 8.11 1.29
N LEU A 342 -21.57 8.64 0.57
CA LEU A 342 -21.82 9.44 -0.62
C LEU A 342 -22.60 8.63 -1.68
N PRO A 343 -23.32 9.28 -2.61
CA PRO A 343 -24.28 8.63 -3.49
C PRO A 343 -23.61 7.87 -4.66
N PHE A 344 -22.82 6.85 -4.33
CA PHE A 344 -22.17 5.96 -5.29
C PHE A 344 -23.20 5.05 -5.96
N THR A 345 -23.09 4.85 -7.29
CA THR A 345 -23.87 3.83 -8.00
C THR A 345 -23.39 2.41 -7.68
N ARG A 346 -22.14 2.28 -7.21
CA ARG A 346 -21.40 1.02 -6.99
C ARG A 346 -21.25 0.17 -8.25
N ARG A 347 -21.38 0.79 -9.42
CA ARG A 347 -21.33 0.14 -10.73
C ARG A 347 -20.28 0.81 -11.62
N PRO A 348 -19.79 0.10 -12.65
CA PRO A 348 -19.09 0.76 -13.74
C PRO A 348 -20.00 1.78 -14.41
N HIS A 349 -19.38 2.83 -14.93
CA HIS A 349 -20.09 3.87 -15.66
C HIS A 349 -20.98 3.29 -16.78
N SER A 350 -22.19 3.81 -16.93
CA SER A 350 -23.20 3.29 -17.85
C SER A 350 -22.74 3.20 -19.32
N SER A 351 -21.82 4.08 -19.75
CA SER A 351 -21.24 4.05 -21.10
C SER A 351 -20.51 2.76 -21.48
N TYR A 352 -20.13 1.93 -20.50
CA TYR A 352 -19.41 0.68 -20.76
C TYR A 352 -20.34 -0.48 -21.15
N GLY A 353 -21.67 -0.34 -20.98
CA GLY A 353 -22.63 -1.40 -21.27
C GLY A 353 -22.29 -2.71 -20.55
N GLU A 354 -22.21 -3.81 -21.31
CA GLU A 354 -21.91 -5.16 -20.81
C GLU A 354 -20.41 -5.48 -20.76
N ALA A 355 -19.53 -4.47 -20.89
CA ALA A 355 -18.09 -4.70 -20.85
C ALA A 355 -17.65 -5.30 -19.50
N ARG A 356 -16.77 -6.29 -19.58
CA ARG A 356 -16.30 -6.99 -18.38
C ARG A 356 -15.21 -6.17 -17.67
N LEU A 357 -15.40 -5.84 -16.39
CA LEU A 357 -14.40 -5.15 -15.57
C LEU A 357 -13.95 -6.01 -14.37
N PRO A 358 -12.80 -6.72 -14.48
CA PRO A 358 -12.35 -7.66 -13.46
C PRO A 358 -12.18 -7.06 -12.06
N ALA A 359 -11.65 -5.85 -11.96
CA ALA A 359 -11.46 -5.17 -10.66
C ALA A 359 -12.81 -4.93 -9.97
N TRP A 360 -13.84 -4.50 -10.71
CA TRP A 360 -15.18 -4.31 -10.17
C TRP A 360 -15.86 -5.63 -9.80
N GLU A 361 -15.76 -6.66 -10.67
CA GLU A 361 -16.32 -8.00 -10.38
C GLU A 361 -15.83 -8.57 -9.04
N MET A 362 -14.55 -8.32 -8.72
CA MET A 362 -13.93 -8.77 -7.48
C MET A 362 -14.49 -8.05 -6.24
N ILE A 363 -14.79 -6.76 -6.35
CA ILE A 363 -15.09 -5.88 -5.20
C ILE A 363 -16.56 -5.49 -5.06
N ARG A 364 -17.43 -5.77 -6.05
CA ARG A 364 -18.84 -5.30 -6.05
C ARG A 364 -19.67 -5.66 -4.81
N HIS A 365 -19.34 -6.75 -4.13
CA HIS A 365 -20.00 -7.20 -2.89
C HIS A 365 -19.08 -7.10 -1.66
N SER A 366 -18.01 -6.31 -1.75
CA SER A 366 -17.09 -6.06 -0.65
C SER A 366 -17.44 -4.76 0.07
N VAL A 367 -17.15 -4.72 1.37
CA VAL A 367 -17.37 -3.55 2.22
C VAL A 367 -16.08 -3.25 2.98
N ILE A 368 -15.58 -2.02 2.85
CA ILE A 368 -14.37 -1.54 3.52
C ILE A 368 -14.74 -1.06 4.93
N ILE A 369 -14.05 -1.53 5.97
CA ILE A 369 -14.33 -1.17 7.37
C ILE A 369 -13.30 -0.22 7.98
N LEU A 370 -12.10 -0.12 7.39
CA LEU A 370 -11.01 0.74 7.87
C LEU A 370 -10.04 1.16 6.76
N ARG A 371 -9.22 2.17 7.06
CA ARG A 371 -8.02 2.55 6.30
C ARG A 371 -6.79 2.66 7.20
N GLY A 372 -5.61 2.56 6.62
CA GLY A 372 -4.32 2.67 7.30
C GLY A 372 -3.80 1.32 7.84
N CYS A 373 -2.50 1.28 8.16
CA CYS A 373 -1.85 0.08 8.71
C CYS A 373 -0.64 0.44 9.57
N PHE A 374 -0.65 0.04 10.85
CA PHE A 374 0.51 0.18 11.75
C PHE A 374 1.52 -0.97 11.65
N GLY A 375 1.33 -1.86 10.67
CA GLY A 375 2.12 -3.08 10.50
C GLY A 375 3.60 -2.82 10.20
N GLY A 376 3.90 -1.77 9.44
CA GLY A 376 5.27 -1.34 9.15
C GLY A 376 6.10 -2.30 8.31
N CYS A 377 5.48 -3.17 7.51
CA CYS A 377 6.22 -4.10 6.64
C CYS A 377 6.99 -3.32 5.58
N THR A 378 8.29 -3.56 5.47
CA THR A 378 9.23 -2.69 4.71
C THR A 378 9.03 -2.68 3.20
N PHE A 379 8.31 -3.66 2.66
CA PHE A 379 7.97 -3.81 1.24
C PHE A 379 6.55 -3.32 0.92
N CYS A 380 5.79 -2.90 1.92
CA CYS A 380 4.41 -2.44 1.79
C CYS A 380 4.37 -0.91 1.76
N SER A 381 3.54 -0.34 0.88
CA SER A 381 3.37 1.11 0.72
C SER A 381 2.19 1.70 1.50
N ILE A 382 1.43 0.88 2.23
CA ILE A 382 0.21 1.32 2.91
C ILE A 382 0.53 2.40 3.95
N THR A 383 1.63 2.28 4.68
CA THR A 383 2.02 3.28 5.69
C THR A 383 2.29 4.64 5.06
N GLU A 384 2.94 4.65 3.90
CA GLU A 384 3.37 5.87 3.19
C GLU A 384 2.26 6.48 2.34
N HIS A 385 1.21 5.71 2.03
CA HIS A 385 0.07 6.14 1.19
C HIS A 385 -1.25 6.32 1.97
N GLU A 386 -1.64 5.40 2.85
CA GLU A 386 -2.85 5.54 3.68
C GLU A 386 -2.54 6.03 5.10
N GLY A 387 -1.28 5.95 5.53
CA GLY A 387 -0.88 6.33 6.89
C GLY A 387 -0.83 5.15 7.86
N ARG A 388 -0.13 5.39 8.98
CA ARG A 388 0.07 4.40 10.06
C ARG A 388 -1.08 4.30 11.06
N ILE A 389 -1.94 5.32 11.13
CA ILE A 389 -3.04 5.41 12.09
C ILE A 389 -4.27 4.76 11.47
N ILE A 390 -4.93 3.87 12.21
CA ILE A 390 -6.16 3.22 11.74
C ILE A 390 -7.31 4.21 11.79
N GLN A 391 -7.93 4.45 10.64
CA GLN A 391 -9.19 5.18 10.53
C GLN A 391 -10.32 4.16 10.45
N ASN A 392 -11.26 4.24 11.39
CA ASN A 392 -12.33 3.26 11.53
C ASN A 392 -13.65 3.86 11.08
N ARG A 393 -14.40 3.11 10.26
CA ARG A 393 -15.83 3.40 10.07
C ARG A 393 -16.62 2.98 11.31
N SER A 394 -17.77 3.62 11.53
CA SER A 394 -18.71 3.17 12.54
C SER A 394 -19.32 1.83 12.16
N GLU A 395 -19.73 1.08 13.18
CA GLU A 395 -20.46 -0.17 12.98
C GLU A 395 -21.76 0.08 12.20
N ASP A 396 -22.50 1.13 12.55
CA ASP A 396 -23.77 1.45 11.91
C ASP A 396 -23.61 1.78 10.42
N SER A 397 -22.58 2.55 10.04
CA SER A 397 -22.29 2.85 8.63
C SER A 397 -21.97 1.58 7.84
N ILE A 398 -21.17 0.67 8.43
CA ILE A 398 -20.83 -0.61 7.81
C ILE A 398 -22.08 -1.47 7.60
N LEU A 399 -22.95 -1.57 8.62
CA LEU A 399 -24.19 -2.35 8.54
C LEU A 399 -25.18 -1.77 7.53
N ARG A 400 -25.28 -0.43 7.43
CA ARG A 400 -26.07 0.25 6.38
C ARG A 400 -25.55 -0.09 4.99
N GLU A 401 -24.24 0.01 4.75
CA GLU A 401 -23.67 -0.32 3.44
C GLU A 401 -23.86 -1.80 3.08
N ILE A 402 -23.79 -2.72 4.05
CA ILE A 402 -24.15 -4.13 3.82
C ILE A 402 -25.61 -4.26 3.34
N GLY A 403 -26.52 -3.49 3.95
CA GLY A 403 -27.92 -3.38 3.50
C GLY A 403 -28.03 -2.84 2.08
N GLU A 404 -27.31 -1.77 1.75
CA GLU A 404 -27.30 -1.21 0.40
C GLU A 404 -26.76 -2.18 -0.66
N VAL A 405 -25.69 -2.91 -0.34
CA VAL A 405 -25.17 -3.97 -1.21
C VAL A 405 -26.24 -5.04 -1.43
N ARG A 406 -26.94 -5.47 -0.37
CA ARG A 406 -28.04 -6.43 -0.49
C ARG A 406 -29.16 -5.92 -1.41
N ASP A 407 -29.52 -4.66 -1.28
CA ASP A 407 -30.71 -4.09 -1.95
C ASP A 407 -30.43 -3.62 -3.38
N ARG A 408 -29.20 -3.18 -3.68
CA ARG A 408 -28.88 -2.47 -4.94
C ARG A 408 -27.83 -3.18 -5.81
N ALA A 409 -27.04 -4.10 -5.27
CA ALA A 409 -25.96 -4.74 -6.03
C ALA A 409 -26.51 -5.79 -7.03
N PRO A 410 -26.18 -5.68 -8.33
CA PRO A 410 -26.62 -6.66 -9.33
C PRO A 410 -26.13 -8.08 -9.03
N GLY A 411 -27.05 -9.05 -9.07
CA GLY A 411 -26.71 -10.46 -8.89
C GLY A 411 -26.26 -10.82 -7.47
N PHE A 412 -26.67 -10.05 -6.46
CA PHE A 412 -26.36 -10.36 -5.07
C PHE A 412 -27.07 -11.64 -4.60
N THR A 413 -26.30 -12.60 -4.09
CA THR A 413 -26.81 -13.94 -3.70
C THR A 413 -26.99 -14.11 -2.20
N GLY A 414 -26.82 -13.04 -1.42
CA GLY A 414 -26.77 -13.08 0.05
C GLY A 414 -25.35 -13.27 0.61
N THR A 415 -24.29 -13.15 -0.20
CA THR A 415 -22.90 -13.30 0.26
C THR A 415 -22.13 -12.00 0.10
N ILE A 416 -21.71 -11.41 1.23
CA ILE A 416 -20.69 -10.35 1.24
C ILE A 416 -19.34 -11.01 0.96
N SER A 417 -18.68 -10.60 -0.13
CA SER A 417 -17.46 -11.25 -0.62
C SER A 417 -16.23 -10.94 0.23
N ASP A 418 -16.22 -9.78 0.87
CA ASP A 418 -15.20 -9.37 1.82
C ASP A 418 -15.75 -8.28 2.77
N LEU A 419 -15.36 -8.36 4.04
CA LEU A 419 -15.62 -7.31 5.03
C LEU A 419 -14.27 -6.94 5.67
N GLY A 420 -13.58 -5.96 5.11
CA GLY A 420 -12.15 -5.83 5.35
C GLY A 420 -11.53 -4.48 4.97
N GLY A 421 -10.26 -4.52 4.59
CA GLY A 421 -9.42 -3.36 4.37
C GLY A 421 -7.95 -3.79 4.26
N PRO A 422 -6.98 -2.88 4.39
CA PRO A 422 -5.55 -3.20 4.31
C PRO A 422 -5.12 -4.39 5.19
N SER A 423 -5.71 -4.51 6.38
CA SER A 423 -5.69 -5.74 7.18
C SER A 423 -7.02 -5.89 7.89
N ALA A 424 -7.77 -6.95 7.59
CA ALA A 424 -9.14 -7.13 8.04
C ALA A 424 -9.30 -7.12 9.57
N ASN A 425 -8.27 -7.56 10.30
CA ASN A 425 -8.31 -7.69 11.75
C ASN A 425 -7.77 -6.49 12.53
N MET A 426 -7.62 -5.32 11.90
CA MET A 426 -7.15 -4.09 12.56
C MET A 426 -8.27 -3.14 12.98
N TRP A 427 -9.53 -3.44 12.67
CA TRP A 427 -10.65 -2.55 13.00
C TRP A 427 -10.75 -2.34 14.52
N ARG A 428 -10.81 -1.07 14.95
CA ARG A 428 -10.77 -0.58 16.34
C ARG A 428 -9.48 -0.87 17.11
N LEU A 429 -8.43 -1.37 16.45
CA LEU A 429 -7.10 -1.45 17.05
C LEU A 429 -6.35 -0.13 16.87
N GLY A 430 -5.58 0.26 17.87
CA GLY A 430 -4.87 1.55 17.90
C GLY A 430 -4.05 1.71 19.17
N CYS A 431 -3.30 2.82 19.30
CA CYS A 431 -2.60 3.11 20.54
C CYS A 431 -3.61 3.37 21.67
N ARG A 432 -3.31 2.90 22.89
CA ARG A 432 -4.17 3.10 24.06
C ARG A 432 -4.20 4.56 24.55
N ASP A 433 -3.10 5.29 24.36
CA ASP A 433 -2.99 6.71 24.74
C ASP A 433 -2.70 7.57 23.50
N PRO A 434 -3.58 8.51 23.13
CA PRO A 434 -3.38 9.42 22.01
C PRO A 434 -2.12 10.30 22.12
N ARG A 435 -1.67 10.64 23.34
CA ARG A 435 -0.44 11.43 23.56
C ARG A 435 0.80 10.61 23.21
N ILE A 436 0.81 9.33 23.57
CA ILE A 436 1.87 8.39 23.18
C ILE A 436 1.86 8.21 21.67
N GLU A 437 0.67 8.05 21.06
CA GLU A 437 0.54 7.91 19.61
C GLU A 437 1.11 9.13 18.88
N ALA A 438 0.73 10.34 19.32
CA ALA A 438 1.21 11.59 18.74
C ALA A 438 2.74 11.71 18.81
N ALA A 439 3.38 11.29 19.90
CA ALA A 439 4.83 11.38 20.09
C ALA A 439 5.62 10.19 19.49
N CYS A 440 4.94 9.13 19.04
CA CYS A 440 5.59 7.87 18.64
C CYS A 440 6.37 7.99 17.34
N ARG A 441 7.61 7.46 17.32
CA ARG A 441 8.47 7.39 16.12
C ARG A 441 8.85 5.96 15.71
N LYS A 442 8.24 4.93 16.32
CA LYS A 442 8.46 3.52 15.92
C LYS A 442 7.96 3.30 14.49
N LEU A 443 8.67 2.52 13.68
CA LEU A 443 8.24 2.19 12.31
C LEU A 443 7.11 1.14 12.28
N SER A 444 7.02 0.29 13.31
CA SER A 444 5.98 -0.73 13.44
C SER A 444 5.49 -0.83 14.89
N CYS A 445 4.20 -1.13 15.04
CA CYS A 445 3.60 -1.43 16.35
C CYS A 445 3.63 -2.93 16.69
N VAL A 446 4.08 -3.78 15.76
CA VAL A 446 3.95 -5.24 15.81
C VAL A 446 5.25 -5.97 15.50
N TYR A 447 6.37 -5.25 15.49
CA TYR A 447 7.70 -5.80 15.28
C TYR A 447 8.74 -5.02 16.12
N PRO A 448 9.75 -5.68 16.74
CA PRO A 448 9.99 -7.13 16.76
C PRO A 448 8.93 -7.90 17.55
N ASP A 449 8.31 -7.24 18.52
CA ASP A 449 7.16 -7.74 19.28
C ASP A 449 6.00 -6.74 19.20
N ILE A 450 4.81 -7.21 19.59
CA ILE A 450 3.63 -6.37 19.72
C ILE A 450 3.85 -5.33 20.83
N CYS A 451 3.70 -4.06 20.47
CA CYS A 451 3.89 -2.94 21.37
C CYS A 451 2.93 -3.02 22.57
N ARG A 452 3.46 -2.87 23.79
CA ARG A 452 2.67 -2.86 25.04
C ARG A 452 1.57 -1.78 25.08
N ASN A 453 1.76 -0.68 24.35
CA ASN A 453 0.81 0.42 24.26
C ASN A 453 -0.25 0.22 23.16
N LEU A 454 -0.19 -0.87 22.40
CA LEU A 454 -1.17 -1.20 21.38
C LEU A 454 -2.39 -1.86 22.04
N ASN A 455 -3.59 -1.42 21.69
CA ASN A 455 -4.80 -2.18 21.95
C ASN A 455 -4.88 -3.33 20.93
N THR A 456 -5.04 -4.56 21.42
CA THR A 456 -5.17 -5.76 20.58
C THR A 456 -6.49 -6.50 20.81
N ASP A 457 -7.46 -5.85 21.46
CA ASP A 457 -8.77 -6.43 21.69
C ASP A 457 -9.59 -6.51 20.39
N HIS A 458 -9.88 -7.74 19.97
CA HIS A 458 -10.71 -8.02 18.79
C HIS A 458 -12.20 -8.16 19.12
N GLY A 459 -12.60 -7.98 20.39
CA GLY A 459 -14.00 -8.05 20.84
C GLY A 459 -14.97 -7.24 19.98
N PRO A 460 -14.70 -5.94 19.70
CA PRO A 460 -15.54 -5.13 18.83
C PRO A 460 -15.70 -5.73 17.42
N LEU A 461 -14.61 -6.20 16.82
CA LEU A 461 -14.64 -6.78 15.47
C LEU A 461 -15.48 -8.06 15.41
N ILE A 462 -15.39 -8.92 16.44
CA ILE A 462 -16.23 -10.11 16.55
C ILE A 462 -17.70 -9.72 16.60
N GLN A 463 -18.07 -8.65 17.34
CA GLN A 463 -19.45 -8.19 17.40
C GLN A 463 -19.94 -7.63 16.07
N LEU A 464 -19.11 -6.84 15.37
CA LEU A 464 -19.42 -6.37 14.02
C LEU A 464 -19.70 -7.55 13.08
N TYR A 465 -18.86 -8.59 13.10
CA TYR A 465 -19.05 -9.78 12.27
C TYR A 465 -20.36 -10.52 12.57
N ARG A 466 -20.74 -10.64 13.84
CA ARG A 466 -22.01 -11.26 14.24
C ARG A 466 -23.20 -10.44 13.78
N LYS A 467 -23.15 -9.12 13.99
CA LYS A 467 -24.22 -8.20 13.54
C LYS A 467 -24.36 -8.19 12.02
N ALA A 468 -23.24 -8.16 11.29
CA ALA A 468 -23.22 -8.23 9.83
C ALA A 468 -23.90 -9.51 9.30
N ARG A 469 -23.68 -10.65 9.97
CA ARG A 469 -24.37 -11.92 9.63
C ARG A 469 -25.86 -11.92 10.01
N ALA A 470 -26.25 -11.15 11.02
CA ALA A 470 -27.63 -11.06 11.48
C ALA A 470 -28.49 -10.10 10.64
N VAL A 471 -27.88 -9.32 9.73
CA VAL A 471 -28.63 -8.46 8.80
C VAL A 471 -29.56 -9.31 7.93
N PRO A 472 -30.89 -9.04 7.90
CA PRO A 472 -31.83 -9.80 7.11
C PRO A 472 -31.43 -9.88 5.63
N GLY A 473 -31.52 -11.07 5.03
CA GLY A 473 -31.12 -11.32 3.64
C GLY A 473 -29.62 -11.62 3.44
N ILE A 474 -28.78 -11.41 4.47
CA ILE A 474 -27.38 -11.85 4.45
C ILE A 474 -27.30 -13.32 4.87
N LYS A 475 -26.75 -14.16 4.00
CA LYS A 475 -26.53 -15.60 4.23
C LYS A 475 -25.11 -15.87 4.72
N ARG A 476 -24.13 -15.16 4.18
CA ARG A 476 -22.70 -15.32 4.51
C ARG A 476 -21.97 -13.99 4.44
N VAL A 477 -21.00 -13.83 5.33
CA VAL A 477 -20.02 -12.74 5.30
C VAL A 477 -18.65 -13.39 5.24
N LEU A 478 -17.90 -13.19 4.17
CA LEU A 478 -16.57 -13.75 4.01
C LEU A 478 -15.50 -12.72 4.37
N ILE A 479 -14.33 -13.20 4.81
CA ILE A 479 -13.12 -12.39 4.96
C ILE A 479 -12.10 -12.92 3.95
N ALA A 480 -11.93 -12.18 2.86
CA ALA A 480 -10.99 -12.44 1.78
C ALA A 480 -9.75 -11.51 1.83
N SER A 481 -9.86 -10.38 2.53
CA SER A 481 -8.75 -9.49 2.86
C SER A 481 -7.66 -10.18 3.68
N GLY A 482 -6.41 -9.74 3.50
CA GLY A 482 -5.29 -10.21 4.31
C GLY A 482 -5.47 -9.86 5.79
N LEU A 483 -4.91 -10.68 6.68
CA LEU A 483 -4.94 -10.44 8.12
C LEU A 483 -3.58 -10.71 8.78
N ARG A 484 -3.39 -10.09 9.95
CA ARG A 484 -2.21 -10.26 10.78
C ARG A 484 -2.41 -11.40 11.77
N TYR A 485 -1.82 -12.54 11.45
CA TYR A 485 -1.93 -13.76 12.27
C TYR A 485 -1.30 -13.60 13.66
N ASP A 486 -0.25 -12.80 13.77
CA ASP A 486 0.38 -12.42 15.03
C ASP A 486 -0.55 -11.62 15.95
N LEU A 487 -1.37 -10.73 15.40
CA LEU A 487 -2.44 -10.07 16.15
C LEU A 487 -3.57 -11.04 16.49
N ALA A 488 -3.96 -11.90 15.55
CA ALA A 488 -5.02 -12.89 15.76
C ALA A 488 -4.68 -13.85 16.91
N MET A 489 -3.41 -14.20 17.10
CA MET A 489 -2.94 -15.03 18.22
C MET A 489 -3.20 -14.41 19.60
N ARG A 490 -3.43 -13.10 19.69
CA ARG A 490 -3.83 -12.44 20.95
C ARG A 490 -5.31 -12.67 21.30
N SER A 491 -6.11 -13.14 20.37
CA SER A 491 -7.54 -13.42 20.57
C SER A 491 -7.93 -14.76 19.94
N PRO A 492 -7.81 -15.88 20.68
CA PRO A 492 -8.32 -17.18 20.22
C PRO A 492 -9.82 -17.16 19.89
N ALA A 493 -10.60 -16.28 20.54
CA ALA A 493 -12.01 -16.07 20.24
C ALA A 493 -12.23 -15.49 18.83
N TYR A 494 -11.37 -14.56 18.39
CA TYR A 494 -11.40 -14.04 17.03
C TYR A 494 -11.10 -15.12 15.99
N ILE A 495 -10.08 -15.95 16.23
CA ILE A 495 -9.74 -17.07 15.32
C ILE A 495 -10.93 -18.04 15.22
N ARG A 496 -11.56 -18.37 16.36
CA ARG A 496 -12.74 -19.24 16.38
C ARG A 496 -13.90 -18.65 15.57
N GLU A 497 -14.23 -17.37 15.76
CA GLU A 497 -15.27 -16.67 15.00
C GLU A 497 -14.97 -16.70 13.49
N LEU A 498 -13.75 -16.27 13.10
CA LEU A 498 -13.28 -16.20 11.72
C LEU A 498 -13.42 -17.56 11.01
N VAL A 499 -12.87 -18.61 11.59
CA VAL A 499 -12.83 -19.96 10.99
C VAL A 499 -14.22 -20.57 10.92
N THR A 500 -15.00 -20.46 12.00
CA THR A 500 -16.34 -21.05 12.08
C THR A 500 -17.29 -20.42 11.08
N HIS A 501 -17.18 -19.12 10.79
CA HIS A 501 -18.24 -18.41 10.07
C HIS A 501 -17.82 -17.70 8.78
N HIS A 502 -16.56 -17.28 8.67
CA HIS A 502 -16.18 -16.30 7.64
C HIS A 502 -15.13 -16.79 6.64
N VAL A 503 -14.57 -17.98 6.84
CA VAL A 503 -13.67 -18.61 5.86
C VAL A 503 -14.49 -19.48 4.90
N GLY A 504 -14.50 -19.13 3.62
CA GLY A 504 -15.25 -19.80 2.56
C GLY A 504 -14.63 -21.11 2.04
N GLY A 505 -13.49 -21.53 2.61
CA GLY A 505 -12.74 -22.72 2.24
C GLY A 505 -11.24 -22.47 2.33
N TYR A 506 -10.78 -21.38 1.72
CA TYR A 506 -9.39 -20.96 1.77
C TYR A 506 -9.24 -19.67 2.56
N LEU A 507 -8.24 -19.62 3.45
CA LEU A 507 -7.82 -18.40 4.12
C LEU A 507 -6.43 -18.02 3.64
N LYS A 508 -6.35 -16.84 3.02
CA LYS A 508 -5.12 -16.23 2.54
C LYS A 508 -4.35 -15.63 3.71
N ILE A 509 -3.10 -16.04 3.90
CA ILE A 509 -2.29 -15.58 5.04
C ILE A 509 -0.83 -15.42 4.62
N ALA A 510 -0.15 -14.40 5.14
CA ALA A 510 1.12 -13.97 4.59
C ALA A 510 2.25 -14.07 5.64
N PRO A 511 2.84 -15.26 5.85
CA PRO A 511 4.07 -15.42 6.61
C PRO A 511 5.27 -14.79 5.88
N GLU A 512 5.21 -14.68 4.55
CA GLU A 512 6.20 -14.11 3.62
C GLU A 512 7.52 -14.86 3.51
N HIS A 513 8.04 -15.41 4.60
CA HIS A 513 9.25 -16.24 4.63
C HIS A 513 9.30 -17.14 5.87
N THR A 514 10.20 -18.12 5.92
CA THR A 514 10.46 -18.97 7.10
C THR A 514 11.67 -18.49 7.92
N GLU A 515 12.73 -18.09 7.21
CA GLU A 515 14.02 -17.76 7.80
C GLU A 515 14.12 -16.33 8.38
N SER A 516 14.90 -16.18 9.45
CA SER A 516 15.05 -14.92 10.19
C SER A 516 15.76 -13.82 9.40
N GLY A 517 16.68 -14.16 8.51
CA GLY A 517 17.41 -13.22 7.65
C GLY A 517 16.46 -12.27 6.92
N PRO A 518 15.64 -12.76 5.98
CA PRO A 518 14.65 -11.94 5.29
C PRO A 518 13.53 -11.43 6.20
N LEU A 519 13.00 -12.22 7.15
CA LEU A 519 11.91 -11.78 8.03
C LEU A 519 12.29 -10.55 8.87
N SER A 520 13.55 -10.48 9.31
CA SER A 520 14.05 -9.33 10.07
C SER A 520 14.10 -8.04 9.25
N LYS A 521 14.30 -8.16 7.92
CA LYS A 521 14.28 -7.05 6.98
C LYS A 521 12.87 -6.71 6.52
N MET A 522 11.97 -7.68 6.51
CA MET A 522 10.53 -7.50 6.24
C MET A 522 9.76 -6.88 7.41
N MET A 523 10.34 -6.88 8.62
CA MET A 523 9.64 -6.56 9.88
C MET A 523 8.45 -7.50 10.14
N LYS A 524 8.69 -8.81 9.96
CA LYS A 524 7.72 -9.88 10.18
C LYS A 524 8.19 -10.80 11.31
N PRO A 525 7.27 -11.39 12.09
CA PRO A 525 7.65 -12.35 13.11
C PRO A 525 8.15 -13.66 12.50
N GLY A 526 8.84 -14.47 13.31
CA GLY A 526 9.31 -15.80 12.91
C GLY A 526 8.17 -16.78 12.60
N ILE A 527 8.49 -17.82 11.81
CA ILE A 527 7.52 -18.81 11.31
C ILE A 527 6.77 -19.57 12.41
N GLY A 528 7.35 -19.73 13.60
CA GLY A 528 6.69 -20.44 14.71
C GLY A 528 5.35 -19.83 15.14
N ILE A 529 5.11 -18.52 14.89
CA ILE A 529 3.78 -17.93 15.15
C ILE A 529 2.76 -18.42 14.12
N PHE A 530 3.16 -18.61 12.86
CA PHE A 530 2.31 -19.19 11.82
C PHE A 530 1.92 -20.63 12.16
N ASP A 531 2.87 -21.44 12.64
CA ASP A 531 2.60 -22.84 13.00
C ASP A 531 1.54 -22.93 14.11
N ARG A 532 1.67 -22.11 15.17
CA ARG A 532 0.65 -22.02 16.23
C ARG A 532 -0.70 -21.51 15.73
N PHE A 533 -0.70 -20.54 14.82
CA PHE A 533 -1.93 -20.08 14.19
C PHE A 533 -2.60 -21.20 13.40
N LYS A 534 -1.82 -21.98 12.65
CA LYS A 534 -2.30 -23.15 11.89
C LYS A 534 -2.92 -24.20 12.81
N GLU A 535 -2.30 -24.51 13.95
CA GLU A 535 -2.85 -25.45 14.92
C GLU A 535 -4.24 -25.03 15.41
N LEU A 536 -4.41 -23.75 15.75
CA LEU A 536 -5.70 -23.18 16.15
C LEU A 536 -6.71 -23.18 15.00
N PHE A 537 -6.27 -22.83 13.79
CA PHE A 537 -7.09 -22.85 12.59
C PHE A 537 -7.62 -24.25 12.30
N ASP A 538 -6.75 -25.26 12.27
CA ASP A 538 -7.12 -26.65 12.03
C ASP A 538 -8.06 -27.16 13.13
N ARG A 539 -7.79 -26.83 14.40
CA ARG A 539 -8.62 -27.20 15.53
C ARG A 539 -10.04 -26.66 15.38
N TYR A 540 -10.19 -25.35 15.17
CA TYR A 540 -11.52 -24.74 15.03
C TYR A 540 -12.22 -25.12 13.72
N SER A 541 -11.47 -25.43 12.66
CA SER A 541 -12.06 -25.99 11.43
C SER A 541 -12.71 -27.34 11.70
N ARG A 542 -12.02 -28.22 12.44
CA ARG A 542 -12.57 -29.53 12.87
C ARG A 542 -13.78 -29.37 13.79
N GLU A 543 -13.72 -28.48 14.77
CA GLU A 543 -14.85 -28.19 15.66
C GLU A 543 -16.07 -27.65 14.90
N ALA A 544 -15.84 -26.85 13.85
CA ALA A 544 -16.89 -26.33 12.99
C ALA A 544 -17.39 -27.35 11.95
N GLY A 545 -16.80 -28.56 11.89
CA GLY A 545 -17.13 -29.59 10.90
C GLY A 545 -16.79 -29.19 9.46
N LYS A 546 -15.78 -28.32 9.27
CA LYS A 546 -15.40 -27.77 7.96
C LYS A 546 -14.05 -28.28 7.50
N GLU A 547 -13.95 -28.52 6.20
CA GLU A 547 -12.69 -28.75 5.50
C GLU A 547 -12.20 -27.42 4.92
N GLN A 548 -11.17 -26.83 5.55
CA GLN A 548 -10.64 -25.51 5.21
C GLN A 548 -9.11 -25.55 5.17
N TYR A 549 -8.51 -24.65 4.39
CA TYR A 549 -7.09 -24.66 4.09
C TYR A 549 -6.48 -23.26 4.17
N LEU A 550 -5.26 -23.19 4.71
CA LEU A 550 -4.44 -21.98 4.63
C LEU A 550 -3.71 -21.94 3.29
N ILE A 551 -3.79 -20.80 2.61
CA ILE A 551 -2.96 -20.48 1.45
C ILE A 551 -1.90 -19.48 1.89
N PRO A 552 -0.67 -19.93 2.17
CA PRO A 552 0.40 -19.04 2.58
C PRO A 552 1.00 -18.28 1.39
N TYR A 553 1.26 -17.00 1.58
CA TYR A 553 2.01 -16.15 0.65
C TYR A 553 3.47 -16.08 1.07
N PHE A 554 4.36 -16.33 0.11
CA PHE A 554 5.81 -16.27 0.26
C PHE A 554 6.43 -15.41 -0.83
N ILE A 555 7.46 -14.64 -0.46
CA ILE A 555 8.16 -13.72 -1.34
C ILE A 555 9.58 -14.23 -1.59
N ALA A 556 9.93 -14.46 -2.85
CA ALA A 556 11.30 -14.77 -3.27
C ALA A 556 12.10 -13.49 -3.56
N GLY A 557 13.41 -13.51 -3.29
CA GLY A 557 14.32 -12.43 -3.71
C GLY A 557 14.16 -11.11 -2.95
N HIS A 558 13.52 -11.11 -1.78
CA HIS A 558 13.50 -9.94 -0.89
C HIS A 558 14.92 -9.63 -0.38
N PRO A 559 15.30 -8.37 -0.12
CA PRO A 559 16.57 -8.04 0.52
C PRO A 559 16.78 -8.81 1.83
N GLY A 560 17.99 -9.33 2.03
CA GLY A 560 18.33 -10.22 3.13
C GLY A 560 18.06 -11.70 2.87
N THR A 561 17.58 -12.08 1.68
CA THR A 561 17.36 -13.48 1.29
C THR A 561 18.60 -14.06 0.58
N THR A 562 19.11 -15.19 1.08
CA THR A 562 20.14 -15.99 0.42
C THR A 562 19.55 -17.22 -0.27
N ASP A 563 20.36 -17.91 -1.08
CA ASP A 563 19.90 -19.16 -1.73
C ASP A 563 19.71 -20.30 -0.70
N VAL A 564 20.46 -20.27 0.41
CA VAL A 564 20.25 -21.19 1.55
C VAL A 564 18.90 -20.93 2.21
N ASP A 565 18.50 -19.67 2.36
CA ASP A 565 17.20 -19.33 2.94
C ASP A 565 16.04 -19.87 2.09
N MET A 566 16.16 -19.75 0.76
CA MET A 566 15.16 -20.27 -0.17
C MET A 566 15.13 -21.79 -0.23
N LEU A 567 16.30 -22.44 -0.09
CA LEU A 567 16.37 -23.88 0.05
C LEU A 567 15.64 -24.35 1.33
N ASN A 568 15.89 -23.70 2.47
CA ASN A 568 15.23 -24.03 3.74
C ASN A 568 13.72 -23.85 3.64
N LEU A 569 13.26 -22.76 3.01
CA LEU A 569 11.86 -22.52 2.72
C LEU A 569 11.26 -23.64 1.84
N ALA A 570 11.96 -24.06 0.78
CA ALA A 570 11.49 -25.15 -0.09
C ALA A 570 11.37 -26.49 0.67
N VAL A 571 12.33 -26.79 1.55
CA VAL A 571 12.29 -27.96 2.43
C VAL A 571 11.11 -27.85 3.41
N TRP A 572 10.88 -26.68 3.98
CA TRP A 572 9.73 -26.42 4.86
C TRP A 572 8.40 -26.63 4.13
N LEU A 573 8.26 -26.11 2.90
CA LEU A 573 7.07 -26.32 2.06
C LEU A 573 6.84 -27.82 1.78
N LYS A 574 7.90 -28.56 1.46
CA LYS A 574 7.83 -30.01 1.24
C LYS A 574 7.35 -30.76 2.47
N ARG A 575 7.90 -30.45 3.65
CA ARG A 575 7.50 -31.07 4.94
C ARG A 575 6.03 -30.82 5.26
N HIS A 576 5.54 -29.60 4.97
CA HIS A 576 4.15 -29.22 5.17
C HIS A 576 3.20 -29.62 4.04
N LYS A 577 3.70 -30.37 3.03
CA LYS A 577 2.95 -30.83 1.86
C LYS A 577 2.30 -29.68 1.06
N LEU A 578 2.92 -28.50 1.09
CA LEU A 578 2.46 -27.32 0.36
C LEU A 578 3.06 -27.31 -1.04
N ARG A 579 2.21 -27.02 -2.04
CA ARG A 579 2.58 -26.82 -3.44
C ARG A 579 1.98 -25.50 -3.89
N LEU A 580 2.84 -24.51 -4.08
CA LEU A 580 2.42 -23.14 -4.41
C LEU A 580 2.41 -22.93 -5.92
N ASP A 581 1.26 -22.61 -6.50
CA ASP A 581 1.16 -22.21 -7.90
C ASP A 581 1.38 -20.72 -8.11
N GLN A 582 0.82 -19.90 -7.22
CA GLN A 582 1.01 -18.46 -7.21
C GLN A 582 2.15 -18.11 -6.26
N VAL A 583 3.27 -17.66 -6.83
CA VAL A 583 4.46 -17.24 -6.10
C VAL A 583 4.84 -15.83 -6.52
N GLN A 584 5.30 -15.03 -5.57
CA GLN A 584 5.66 -13.64 -5.82
C GLN A 584 7.16 -13.44 -5.71
N SER A 585 7.77 -12.87 -6.74
CA SER A 585 9.11 -12.29 -6.63
C SER A 585 8.99 -10.89 -6.02
N PHE A 586 9.93 -10.51 -5.17
CA PHE A 586 10.02 -9.17 -4.63
C PHE A 586 10.11 -8.15 -5.78
N LEU A 587 9.21 -7.16 -5.73
CA LEU A 587 9.18 -6.02 -6.63
C LEU A 587 9.62 -4.79 -5.84
N PRO A 588 10.78 -4.18 -6.17
CA PRO A 588 11.18 -2.93 -5.53
C PRO A 588 10.25 -1.79 -5.97
N THR A 589 9.32 -1.39 -5.12
CA THR A 589 8.43 -0.26 -5.34
C THR A 589 9.05 1.06 -4.86
N PRO A 590 8.77 2.21 -5.51
CA PRO A 590 9.29 3.50 -5.07
C PRO A 590 9.00 3.80 -3.60
N LEU A 591 9.96 4.46 -2.94
CA LEU A 591 9.95 4.84 -1.52
C LEU A 591 9.83 3.73 -0.48
N ALA A 592 9.66 2.47 -0.83
CA ALA A 592 9.67 1.40 0.17
C ALA A 592 11.05 1.24 0.82
N ILE A 593 11.08 0.97 2.13
CA ILE A 593 12.30 0.69 2.90
C ILE A 593 13.06 -0.51 2.27
N ALA A 594 12.35 -1.56 1.88
CA ALA A 594 12.94 -2.72 1.21
C ALA A 594 13.56 -2.34 -0.15
N THR A 595 13.01 -1.36 -0.87
CA THR A 595 13.61 -0.87 -2.11
C THR A 595 14.90 -0.11 -1.84
N ALA A 596 14.98 0.65 -0.75
CA ALA A 596 16.24 1.25 -0.32
C ALA A 596 17.29 0.19 0.00
N MET A 597 16.92 -0.91 0.69
CA MET A 597 17.82 -2.05 0.89
C MET A 597 18.24 -2.68 -0.43
N TYR A 598 17.30 -2.92 -1.34
CA TYR A 598 17.56 -3.49 -2.66
C TYR A 598 18.54 -2.66 -3.46
N HIS A 599 18.38 -1.34 -3.47
CA HIS A 599 19.22 -0.42 -4.24
C HIS A 599 20.61 -0.26 -3.62
N THR A 600 20.70 -0.10 -2.30
CA THR A 600 21.94 0.33 -1.62
C THR A 600 22.74 -0.80 -1.01
N GLY A 601 22.12 -1.96 -0.78
CA GLY A 601 22.70 -3.03 0.05
C GLY A 601 22.87 -2.64 1.52
N ARG A 602 22.22 -1.57 2.00
CA ARG A 602 22.28 -1.11 3.40
C ARG A 602 20.94 -1.25 4.10
N ASN A 603 20.96 -1.35 5.42
CA ASN A 603 19.77 -1.51 6.25
C ASN A 603 19.32 -0.19 6.89
N PRO A 604 18.34 0.53 6.31
CA PRO A 604 17.84 1.81 6.84
C PRO A 604 16.93 1.68 8.07
N LEU A 605 16.65 0.46 8.57
CA LEU A 605 15.87 0.28 9.81
C LEU A 605 16.64 0.73 11.05
N LYS A 606 17.97 0.80 10.95
CA LYS A 606 18.87 1.31 11.99
C LYS A 606 19.63 2.52 11.44
N ARG A 607 20.33 3.24 12.32
CA ARG A 607 21.21 4.34 11.89
C ARG A 607 22.22 3.81 10.87
N VAL A 608 22.39 4.53 9.77
CA VAL A 608 23.27 4.14 8.67
C VAL A 608 24.61 4.89 8.80
N SER A 609 25.70 4.18 8.54
CA SER A 609 27.08 4.64 8.52
C SER A 609 27.83 3.87 7.42
N PRO A 610 29.04 4.29 7.01
CA PRO A 610 29.84 3.54 6.02
C PRO A 610 30.10 2.08 6.43
N ASN A 611 30.20 1.83 7.74
CA ASN A 611 30.45 0.52 8.35
C ASN A 611 29.16 -0.23 8.74
N SER A 612 27.99 0.26 8.31
CA SER A 612 26.72 -0.41 8.60
C SER A 612 26.59 -1.76 7.91
N GLU A 613 25.73 -2.61 8.48
CA GLU A 613 25.36 -3.92 7.95
C GLU A 613 25.16 -3.91 6.43
N SER A 614 25.86 -4.82 5.75
CA SER A 614 25.62 -5.14 4.34
C SER A 614 24.47 -6.14 4.23
N VAL A 615 23.48 -5.81 3.40
CA VAL A 615 22.27 -6.61 3.17
C VAL A 615 22.42 -7.34 1.83
N PRO A 616 22.39 -8.69 1.80
CA PRO A 616 22.37 -9.45 0.57
C PRO A 616 21.18 -9.08 -0.33
N VAL A 617 21.41 -8.88 -1.62
CA VAL A 617 20.36 -8.48 -2.58
C VAL A 617 20.42 -9.31 -3.85
N VAL A 618 19.25 -9.75 -4.32
CA VAL A 618 19.10 -10.65 -5.47
C VAL A 618 18.68 -9.85 -6.71
N ARG A 619 19.66 -9.42 -7.50
CA ARG A 619 19.44 -8.61 -8.72
C ARG A 619 19.42 -9.43 -9.99
N GLY A 620 20.36 -10.37 -10.13
CA GLY A 620 20.55 -11.14 -11.36
C GLY A 620 19.35 -12.04 -11.69
N MET A 621 18.91 -12.01 -12.94
CA MET A 621 17.75 -12.79 -13.39
C MET A 621 17.91 -14.30 -13.18
N ARG A 622 19.14 -14.83 -13.29
CA ARG A 622 19.43 -16.25 -13.01
C ARG A 622 19.12 -16.61 -11.55
N GLN A 623 19.59 -15.79 -10.61
CA GLN A 623 19.37 -16.03 -9.19
C GLN A 623 17.91 -15.78 -8.79
N ARG A 624 17.26 -14.74 -9.32
CA ARG A 624 15.82 -14.52 -9.12
C ARG A 624 14.99 -15.73 -9.57
N ARG A 625 15.30 -16.29 -10.75
CA ARG A 625 14.67 -17.52 -11.26
C ARG A 625 14.94 -18.72 -10.36
N LEU A 626 16.16 -18.88 -9.85
CA LEU A 626 16.50 -19.94 -8.90
C LEU A 626 15.68 -19.84 -7.62
N GLN A 627 15.62 -18.67 -7.00
CA GLN A 627 14.85 -18.47 -5.77
C GLN A 627 13.35 -18.71 -5.99
N LYS A 628 12.79 -18.23 -7.10
CA LYS A 628 11.41 -18.53 -7.49
C LYS A 628 11.18 -20.02 -7.74
N ALA A 629 12.14 -20.71 -8.35
CA ALA A 629 12.09 -22.15 -8.58
C ALA A 629 12.04 -22.95 -7.28
N PHE A 630 12.71 -22.50 -6.21
CA PHE A 630 12.61 -23.13 -4.89
C PHE A 630 11.18 -23.11 -4.32
N LEU A 631 10.43 -22.01 -4.50
CA LEU A 631 9.01 -21.94 -4.10
C LEU A 631 8.13 -22.92 -4.90
N ARG A 632 8.50 -23.17 -6.16
CA ARG A 632 7.83 -24.10 -7.07
C ARG A 632 8.65 -25.37 -7.28
N TYR A 633 9.18 -25.95 -6.19
CA TYR A 633 10.02 -27.16 -6.23
C TYR A 633 9.34 -28.37 -6.90
N HIS A 634 8.01 -28.39 -6.93
CA HIS A 634 7.21 -29.48 -7.48
C HIS A 634 6.99 -29.37 -9.00
N ASP A 635 7.30 -28.23 -9.62
CA ASP A 635 7.16 -28.00 -11.06
C ASP A 635 8.33 -28.69 -11.80
N PRO A 636 8.07 -29.69 -12.66
CA PRO A 636 9.10 -30.41 -13.40
C PRO A 636 10.02 -29.53 -14.25
N GLU A 637 9.51 -28.40 -14.73
CA GLU A 637 10.30 -27.46 -15.51
C GLU A 637 11.45 -26.82 -14.72
N ASN A 638 11.36 -26.82 -13.38
CA ASN A 638 12.37 -26.23 -12.51
C ASN A 638 13.43 -27.24 -12.05
N TRP A 639 13.20 -28.55 -12.22
CA TRP A 639 14.06 -29.60 -11.67
C TRP A 639 15.50 -29.58 -12.20
N PRO A 640 15.80 -29.30 -13.48
CA PRO A 640 17.18 -29.21 -13.94
C PRO A 640 17.96 -28.11 -13.20
N LEU A 641 17.36 -26.92 -13.08
CA LEU A 641 17.94 -25.79 -12.37
C LEU A 641 18.16 -26.09 -10.89
N LEU A 642 17.15 -26.68 -10.23
CA LEU A 642 17.22 -27.03 -8.81
C LEU A 642 18.23 -28.15 -8.53
N ARG A 643 18.32 -29.18 -9.37
CA ARG A 643 19.34 -30.23 -9.21
C ARG A 643 20.75 -29.67 -9.31
N GLN A 644 21.00 -28.77 -10.26
CA GLN A 644 22.31 -28.14 -10.38
C GLN A 644 22.62 -27.31 -9.14
N ALA A 645 21.70 -26.44 -8.71
CA ALA A 645 21.89 -25.62 -7.51
C ALA A 645 22.11 -26.46 -6.25
N LEU A 646 21.36 -27.56 -6.07
CA LEU A 646 21.56 -28.48 -4.94
C LEU A 646 22.95 -29.12 -4.94
N LYS A 647 23.48 -29.51 -6.12
CA LYS A 647 24.86 -30.01 -6.22
C LYS A 647 25.87 -28.95 -5.86
N ASP A 648 25.72 -27.73 -6.41
CA ASP A 648 26.61 -26.59 -6.17
C ASP A 648 26.62 -26.20 -4.66
N MET A 649 25.47 -26.35 -3.98
CA MET A 649 25.33 -26.09 -2.54
C MET A 649 25.76 -27.27 -1.65
N GLY A 650 26.26 -28.39 -2.22
CA GLY A 650 26.62 -29.59 -1.47
C GLY A 650 25.43 -30.36 -0.86
N ARG A 651 24.22 -30.13 -1.36
CA ARG A 651 22.94 -30.70 -0.88
C ARG A 651 22.36 -31.75 -1.81
N SER A 652 23.22 -32.58 -2.39
CA SER A 652 22.84 -33.73 -3.21
C SER A 652 21.98 -34.75 -2.46
N ASP A 653 22.00 -34.74 -1.12
CA ASP A 653 21.11 -35.52 -0.23
C ASP A 653 19.62 -35.23 -0.45
N LEU A 654 19.28 -34.08 -1.02
CA LEU A 654 17.91 -33.68 -1.35
C LEU A 654 17.48 -34.09 -2.77
N ILE A 655 18.32 -34.80 -3.52
CA ILE A 655 18.01 -35.33 -4.86
C ILE A 655 17.68 -36.81 -4.76
N GLY A 656 16.47 -37.21 -5.15
CA GLY A 656 16.03 -38.60 -5.12
C GLY A 656 14.52 -38.77 -5.18
N ASN A 657 14.05 -40.02 -5.22
CA ASN A 657 12.64 -40.31 -5.50
C ASN A 657 11.77 -40.48 -4.23
N GLY A 658 12.39 -40.52 -3.05
CA GLY A 658 11.69 -40.62 -1.77
C GLY A 658 11.06 -39.31 -1.28
N LYS A 659 10.12 -39.38 -0.31
CA LYS A 659 9.37 -38.24 0.24
C LYS A 659 10.24 -37.12 0.84
N ARG A 660 11.43 -37.47 1.34
CA ARG A 660 12.39 -36.52 1.94
C ARG A 660 13.14 -35.66 0.92
N HIS A 661 13.19 -36.08 -0.34
CA HIS A 661 13.93 -35.39 -1.39
C HIS A 661 13.09 -34.23 -1.95
N LEU A 662 13.77 -33.14 -2.26
CA LEU A 662 13.15 -31.94 -2.79
C LEU A 662 12.76 -32.16 -4.26
N VAL A 663 13.70 -32.67 -5.06
CA VAL A 663 13.55 -32.94 -6.50
C VAL A 663 13.94 -34.39 -6.84
N PRO A 664 13.28 -35.02 -7.83
CA PRO A 664 13.61 -36.38 -8.26
C PRO A 664 14.91 -36.46 -9.06
N SER A 665 15.48 -37.66 -9.14
CA SER A 665 16.69 -37.93 -9.92
C SER A 665 16.44 -37.96 -11.44
N PHE A 666 15.18 -38.18 -11.86
CA PHE A 666 14.80 -38.25 -13.27
C PHE A 666 14.14 -36.95 -13.77
N GLN A 667 14.01 -36.82 -15.09
CA GLN A 667 13.25 -35.75 -15.75
C GLN A 667 12.11 -36.38 -16.57
N PRO A 668 10.84 -35.95 -16.39
CA PRO A 668 9.74 -36.41 -17.22
C PRO A 668 9.95 -35.99 -18.69
N PRO A 669 9.63 -36.86 -19.67
CA PRO A 669 9.74 -36.51 -21.09
C PRO A 669 8.96 -35.23 -21.41
N GLY A 670 9.56 -34.36 -22.24
CA GLY A 670 8.95 -33.09 -22.66
C GLY A 670 8.98 -31.97 -21.62
N THR A 671 9.63 -32.17 -20.46
CA THR A 671 9.76 -31.14 -19.42
C THR A 671 11.21 -30.72 -19.18
N GLY A 672 11.42 -29.51 -18.66
CA GLY A 672 12.74 -28.98 -18.30
C GLY A 672 13.44 -28.20 -19.41
N GLY A 673 12.75 -28.00 -20.54
CA GLY A 673 13.20 -27.20 -21.68
C GLY A 673 12.38 -25.94 -21.93
N VAL A 674 11.26 -25.73 -21.22
CA VAL A 674 10.37 -24.59 -21.49
C VAL A 674 10.76 -23.40 -20.60
N PRO A 675 11.26 -22.30 -21.19
CA PRO A 675 11.54 -21.10 -20.42
C PRO A 675 10.22 -20.55 -19.86
N GLU A 676 10.27 -20.04 -18.63
CA GLU A 676 9.10 -19.63 -17.86
C GLU A 676 8.14 -18.67 -18.60
N GLY A 677 8.63 -17.89 -19.58
CA GLY A 677 7.81 -16.96 -20.37
C GLY A 677 6.98 -17.59 -21.48
N ARG A 678 7.24 -18.86 -21.80
CA ARG A 678 6.48 -19.64 -22.79
C ARG A 678 5.70 -20.80 -22.17
N ARG A 679 5.71 -20.91 -20.84
CA ARG A 679 4.90 -21.90 -20.12
C ARG A 679 3.43 -21.49 -20.22
N ALA A 680 2.58 -22.37 -20.74
CA ALA A 680 1.15 -22.14 -20.69
C ALA A 680 0.72 -22.00 -19.21
N PRO A 681 -0.14 -21.02 -18.87
CA PRO A 681 -0.73 -20.99 -17.55
C PRO A 681 -1.46 -22.33 -17.35
N VAL A 682 -1.05 -23.09 -16.34
CA VAL A 682 -1.79 -24.27 -15.93
C VAL A 682 -3.18 -23.76 -15.57
N LYS A 683 -4.20 -24.13 -16.35
CA LYS A 683 -5.59 -23.91 -15.95
C LYS A 683 -5.72 -24.53 -14.57
N THR A 684 -5.91 -23.69 -13.55
CA THR A 684 -6.19 -24.13 -12.19
C THR A 684 -7.44 -25.01 -12.26
N ARG A 685 -7.25 -26.33 -12.34
CA ARG A 685 -8.19 -27.22 -11.68
C ARG A 685 -8.06 -26.82 -10.22
N GLN A 686 -8.99 -26.01 -9.73
CA GLN A 686 -9.28 -25.99 -8.30
C GLN A 686 -9.31 -27.46 -7.88
N THR A 687 -8.33 -27.89 -7.10
CA THR A 687 -8.21 -29.26 -6.65
C THR A 687 -9.37 -29.50 -5.69
N THR A 688 -10.53 -29.84 -6.24
CA THR A 688 -11.57 -30.52 -5.50
C THR A 688 -10.95 -31.84 -5.05
N PRO A 689 -10.92 -32.15 -3.74
CA PRO A 689 -10.52 -33.48 -3.30
C PRO A 689 -11.42 -34.49 -4.01
N ALA A 690 -10.84 -35.58 -4.50
CA ALA A 690 -11.62 -36.67 -5.08
C ALA A 690 -12.67 -37.11 -4.06
N ARG A 691 -13.96 -37.07 -4.43
CA ARG A 691 -15.04 -37.68 -3.64
C ARG A 691 -14.62 -39.10 -3.27
N PRO A 692 -14.73 -39.53 -2.00
CA PRO A 692 -14.48 -40.92 -1.65
C PRO A 692 -15.44 -41.80 -2.47
N GLY A 693 -14.89 -42.73 -3.22
CA GLY A 693 -15.65 -43.60 -4.11
C GLY A 693 -16.75 -44.31 -3.35
N ARG A 694 -17.98 -44.24 -3.88
CA ARG A 694 -19.09 -45.10 -3.46
C ARG A 694 -18.61 -46.54 -3.49
N SER A 695 -18.69 -47.23 -2.36
CA SER A 695 -18.55 -48.67 -2.28
C SER A 695 -19.54 -49.33 -3.25
N LYS A 696 -19.04 -50.24 -4.10
CA LYS A 696 -19.88 -51.06 -4.98
C LYS A 696 -20.74 -51.98 -4.11
N PRO A 697 -22.01 -52.23 -4.46
CA PRO A 697 -22.81 -53.22 -3.75
C PRO A 697 -22.28 -54.62 -4.07
N THR A 698 -22.04 -55.40 -3.02
CA THR A 698 -21.72 -56.82 -3.08
C THR A 698 -22.89 -57.59 -3.71
N ARG A 699 -22.66 -58.21 -4.87
CA ARG A 699 -23.56 -59.20 -5.46
C ARG A 699 -23.53 -60.46 -4.59
N ARG A 700 -24.64 -60.78 -3.92
CA ARG A 700 -24.92 -62.14 -3.45
C ARG A 700 -25.17 -63.03 -4.67
N ARG A 701 -24.43 -64.14 -4.79
CA ARG A 701 -24.77 -65.25 -5.68
C ARG A 701 -25.81 -66.15 -5.00
N PRO A 702 -26.87 -66.59 -5.68
CA PRO A 702 -27.56 -67.82 -5.32
C PRO A 702 -26.88 -69.01 -6.02
N VAL A 703 -26.63 -70.06 -5.22
CA VAL A 703 -26.20 -71.43 -5.52
C VAL A 703 -24.97 -71.58 -6.42
#